data_AF-B6K878-F1
#
_entry.id   AF-B6K878-F1
#
_cell.length_a   1.000
_cell.length_b   1.000
_cell.length_c   1.000
_cell.angle_alpha   90.00
_cell.angle_beta   90.00
_cell.angle_gamma   90.00
#
_symmetry.space_group_name_H-M   'P 1'
#
loop_
_entity.id
_entity.type
_entity.pdbx_description
1 polymer ?
#
loop_
_entity_poly.entity_id
_entity_poly.type
_entity_poly.pdbx_seq_one_letter_code
_entity_poly.pdbx_strand_id
1 'polypeptide(L)'
;METTKISCDELSVSQNLLYLVQCLVNGDIANARRLSQFLKLNFNTWLYLMNKYIPEVAPLKSYLGYLNEIDYNTALKEPVSFELQCSEVPMDELCQLRLKNLHLDNLDELQKPSDLSEFYISRASQIMSVTNLVELADSLTSNDDVPVTVSIWNKEKLGLLKKLRTYSSSDLKLEDLGQMSIRDIVSLCFPNMNTSNCVDIMDIIIKDAISSNSSKQEALAFVWEKLLQHTKTEGLEVIAHLLELWKVEEDIFRKLSQVAIASCYVWNDSTPETCSFIHDIVRCIEEHIPFDEDAFLMLDEEPQFQSKDLLKDDNKLTTSSPAAINYLLALTDVVGFCREFSVFPVPSVRIGLQMCFSNEDMQMTFLKRLITSNQHWSTKRSEADWSYLLLTMLEFQRRRVLFTKLSPDTLRLQVLYHMLILMKFSTIRTMTSMFEIEKLPTEGALRCMEDAFFHFYDKCNAASRNTAHTEAAASVLDTFREHKDLCERRQSLSALLKVFELLRELQAPSFVRDLRSEDTTKTDIHVLIPSLLKTHVKAYKALDNVLALGVELLKLRGEFQYENPLNQIQDLTLYVARLCIEASLQATDLVCAREYLNDHIEPLAEKSPKAKDLYWRTAYDIGKCPAITATAREVRSDMLQLAIAKAPKDMLPEIFDYWTQFEEENDTAANMKEKDIEDDYVDDFEWPVDEDDDDEPIYRNQPEKTNSSRHNNVRENIADKVTSTLTNGIGWVLGVPRE
;
A
#
# COMPACT_ATOMS: atom_id res chain seq x y z
N MET A 1 85.85 2.13 22.90
CA MET A 1 85.76 1.48 24.21
C MET A 1 86.45 0.14 24.09
N GLU A 2 87.22 -0.27 25.09
CA GLU A 2 87.76 -1.64 25.15
C GLU A 2 86.69 -2.55 25.75
N THR A 3 86.39 -3.67 25.09
CA THR A 3 85.42 -4.66 25.58
C THR A 3 86.10 -5.66 26.51
N THR A 4 85.97 -5.42 27.81
CA THR A 4 86.42 -6.37 28.85
C THR A 4 85.60 -7.66 28.79
N LYS A 5 86.25 -8.77 28.43
CA LYS A 5 85.65 -10.10 28.52
C LYS A 5 85.64 -10.53 29.99
N ILE A 6 84.44 -10.70 30.55
CA ILE A 6 84.20 -11.22 31.89
C ILE A 6 83.58 -12.62 31.72
N SER A 7 84.07 -13.63 32.44
CA SER A 7 83.49 -14.97 32.41
C SER A 7 82.23 -15.04 33.28
N CYS A 8 81.24 -15.85 32.91
CA CYS A 8 80.08 -16.10 33.77
C CYS A 8 80.42 -16.82 35.07
N ASP A 9 81.56 -17.53 35.12
CA ASP A 9 82.12 -18.13 36.33
C ASP A 9 82.63 -17.08 37.34
N GLU A 10 82.89 -15.85 36.89
CA GLU A 10 83.34 -14.71 37.72
C GLU A 10 82.17 -13.87 38.25
N LEU A 11 80.94 -14.14 37.78
CA LEU A 11 79.72 -13.42 38.14
C LEU A 11 78.86 -14.20 39.14
N SER A 12 78.20 -13.49 40.04
CA SER A 12 77.23 -14.09 40.96
C SER A 12 76.02 -14.67 40.22
N VAL A 13 75.23 -15.52 40.90
CA VAL A 13 73.95 -16.01 40.37
C VAL A 13 73.00 -14.84 40.05
N SER A 14 72.97 -13.82 40.91
CA SER A 14 72.12 -12.63 40.75
C SER A 14 72.58 -11.74 39.59
N GLN A 15 73.89 -11.57 39.39
CA GLN A 15 74.46 -10.85 38.24
C GLN A 15 74.15 -11.58 36.93
N ASN A 16 74.38 -12.90 36.87
CA ASN A 16 74.05 -13.73 35.72
C ASN A 16 72.55 -13.73 35.39
N LEU A 17 71.67 -13.79 36.39
CA LEU A 17 70.22 -13.76 36.19
C LEU A 17 69.71 -12.37 35.77
N LEU A 18 70.27 -11.28 36.29
CA LEU A 18 69.94 -9.93 35.82
C LEU A 18 70.43 -9.71 34.37
N TYR A 19 71.61 -10.22 34.03
CA TYR A 19 72.14 -10.15 32.66
C TYR A 19 71.31 -10.99 31.68
N LEU A 20 70.80 -12.16 32.10
CA LEU A 20 69.83 -12.95 31.32
C LEU A 20 68.58 -12.13 30.98
N VAL A 21 68.01 -11.43 31.97
CA VAL A 21 66.85 -10.54 31.75
C VAL A 21 67.21 -9.40 30.78
N GLN A 22 68.40 -8.80 30.91
CA GLN A 22 68.87 -7.77 29.98
C GLN A 22 69.04 -8.29 28.55
N CYS A 23 69.56 -9.50 28.35
CA CYS A 23 69.63 -10.16 27.05
C CYS A 23 68.23 -10.39 26.45
N LEU A 24 67.25 -10.86 27.24
CA LEU A 24 65.87 -11.03 26.78
C LEU A 24 65.22 -9.71 26.35
N VAL A 25 65.35 -8.66 27.15
CA VAL A 25 64.81 -7.31 26.85
C VAL A 25 65.47 -6.71 25.59
N ASN A 26 66.77 -6.98 25.38
CA ASN A 26 67.49 -6.55 24.18
C ASN A 26 67.24 -7.46 22.94
N GLY A 27 66.50 -8.56 23.09
CA GLY A 27 66.26 -9.53 22.00
C GLY A 27 67.44 -10.47 21.68
N ASP A 28 68.48 -10.51 22.53
CA ASP A 28 69.62 -11.43 22.42
C ASP A 28 69.27 -12.79 23.05
N ILE A 29 68.38 -13.51 22.38
CA ILE A 29 67.87 -14.81 22.84
C ILE A 29 68.97 -15.89 22.85
N ALA A 30 69.96 -15.75 21.96
CA ALA A 30 71.09 -16.67 21.86
C ALA A 30 71.93 -16.68 23.15
N ASN A 31 72.29 -15.50 23.66
CA ASN A 31 73.05 -15.41 24.91
C ASN A 31 72.14 -15.61 26.14
N ALA A 32 70.87 -15.16 26.10
CA ALA A 32 69.90 -15.45 27.16
C ALA A 32 69.70 -16.97 27.40
N ARG A 33 69.61 -17.78 26.34
CA ARG A 33 69.49 -19.26 26.47
C ARG A 33 70.75 -19.86 27.07
N ARG A 34 71.93 -19.44 26.61
CA ARG A 34 73.22 -19.89 27.17
C ARG A 34 73.33 -19.58 28.68
N LEU A 35 72.90 -18.39 29.10
CA LEU A 35 72.81 -18.01 30.51
C LEU A 35 71.78 -18.88 31.28
N SER A 36 70.61 -19.16 30.70
CA SER A 36 69.59 -19.98 31.35
C SER A 36 70.06 -21.42 31.59
N GLN A 37 70.81 -22.00 30.65
CA GLN A 37 71.40 -23.33 30.75
C GLN A 37 72.57 -23.34 31.77
N PHE A 38 73.40 -22.30 31.80
CA PHE A 38 74.45 -22.12 32.82
C PHE A 38 73.86 -22.02 34.25
N LEU A 39 72.79 -21.24 34.41
CA LEU A 39 72.01 -21.10 35.64
C LEU A 39 71.14 -22.34 35.97
N LYS A 40 71.13 -23.37 35.11
CA LYS A 40 70.36 -24.62 35.26
C LYS A 40 68.86 -24.40 35.45
N LEU A 41 68.31 -23.37 34.82
CA LEU A 41 66.88 -23.09 34.85
C LEU A 41 66.12 -24.23 34.15
N ASN A 42 65.01 -24.67 34.73
CA ASN A 42 64.15 -25.64 34.05
C ASN A 42 63.37 -24.97 32.89
N PHE A 43 62.92 -25.78 31.94
CA PHE A 43 62.31 -25.29 30.70
C PHE A 43 61.09 -24.37 30.94
N ASN A 44 60.22 -24.70 31.89
CA ASN A 44 59.06 -23.87 32.23
C ASN A 44 59.47 -22.51 32.87
N THR A 45 60.59 -22.47 33.60
CA THR A 45 61.18 -21.20 34.10
C THR A 45 61.77 -20.38 32.95
N TRP A 46 62.40 -21.02 31.97
CA TRP A 46 62.84 -20.37 30.74
C TRP A 46 61.66 -19.79 29.95
N LEU A 47 60.60 -20.56 29.73
CA LEU A 47 59.37 -20.09 29.07
C LEU A 47 58.72 -18.90 29.82
N TYR A 48 58.67 -18.93 31.15
CA TYR A 48 58.19 -17.78 31.94
C TYR A 48 59.01 -16.51 31.69
N LEU A 49 60.34 -16.61 31.75
CA LEU A 49 61.24 -15.47 31.53
C LEU A 49 61.14 -14.95 30.09
N MET A 50 61.10 -15.84 29.10
CA MET A 50 60.87 -15.52 27.68
C MET A 50 59.54 -14.75 27.49
N ASN A 51 58.46 -15.20 28.13
CA ASN A 51 57.15 -14.59 28.02
C ASN A 51 57.14 -13.17 28.62
N LYS A 52 57.73 -13.02 29.81
CA LYS A 52 57.70 -11.78 30.61
C LYS A 52 58.67 -10.70 30.13
N TYR A 53 59.81 -11.07 29.52
CA TYR A 53 60.92 -10.13 29.25
C TYR A 53 61.31 -9.94 27.79
N ILE A 54 60.86 -10.76 26.83
CA ILE A 54 61.01 -10.41 25.41
C ILE A 54 60.05 -9.25 25.08
N PRO A 55 60.48 -8.17 24.41
CA PRO A 55 59.57 -7.11 23.96
C PRO A 55 58.46 -7.65 23.06
N GLU A 56 57.22 -7.19 23.23
CA GLU A 56 56.04 -7.70 22.51
C GLU A 56 56.14 -7.50 20.99
N VAL A 57 56.92 -6.52 20.55
CA VAL A 57 57.20 -6.23 19.13
C VAL A 57 58.41 -7.00 18.55
N ALA A 58 59.01 -7.93 19.31
CA ALA A 58 60.20 -8.66 18.87
C ALA A 58 59.92 -9.56 17.63
N PRO A 59 60.78 -9.55 16.59
CA PRO A 59 60.58 -10.38 15.40
C PRO A 59 60.59 -11.87 15.75
N LEU A 60 59.53 -12.60 15.41
CA LEU A 60 59.36 -14.03 15.79
C LEU A 60 60.57 -14.92 15.45
N LYS A 61 61.24 -14.63 14.32
CA LYS A 61 62.44 -15.34 13.86
C LYS A 61 63.64 -15.25 14.81
N SER A 62 63.69 -14.30 15.75
CA SER A 62 64.76 -14.23 16.76
C SER A 62 64.57 -15.21 17.91
N TYR A 63 63.33 -15.66 18.18
CA TYR A 63 63.01 -16.43 19.40
C TYR A 63 62.30 -17.78 19.18
N LEU A 64 61.60 -18.01 18.05
CA LEU A 64 60.90 -19.28 17.79
C LEU A 64 61.82 -20.51 17.91
N GLY A 65 63.03 -20.47 17.33
CA GLY A 65 64.04 -21.55 17.41
C GLY A 65 64.64 -21.79 18.81
N TYR A 66 64.10 -21.14 19.85
CA TYR A 66 64.51 -21.24 21.25
C TYR A 66 63.37 -21.74 22.16
N LEU A 67 62.25 -22.18 21.56
CA LEU A 67 61.05 -22.67 22.24
C LEU A 67 60.89 -24.20 22.21
N ASN A 68 61.80 -24.96 21.58
CA ASN A 68 61.77 -26.42 21.58
C ASN A 68 62.47 -26.98 22.84
N GLU A 69 61.77 -27.81 23.61
CA GLU A 69 62.30 -28.46 24.82
C GLU A 69 63.48 -29.40 24.51
N ILE A 70 63.44 -30.12 23.38
CA ILE A 70 64.51 -31.05 22.97
C ILE A 70 65.81 -30.28 22.71
N ASP A 71 65.71 -29.14 22.03
CA ASP A 71 66.83 -28.24 21.80
C ASP A 71 67.28 -27.57 23.11
N TYR A 72 66.34 -27.17 23.99
CA TYR A 72 66.66 -26.56 25.28
C TYR A 72 67.48 -27.49 26.19
N ASN A 73 67.11 -28.77 26.25
CA ASN A 73 67.82 -29.79 27.04
C ASN A 73 69.10 -30.32 26.34
N THR A 74 69.39 -29.90 25.10
CA THR A 74 70.63 -30.26 24.41
C THR A 74 71.80 -29.44 24.97
N ALA A 75 72.78 -30.13 25.55
CA ALA A 75 73.93 -29.53 26.21
C ALA A 75 74.81 -28.69 25.25
N LEU A 76 75.26 -27.53 25.74
CA LEU A 76 76.21 -26.67 25.05
C LEU A 76 77.55 -27.39 24.84
N LYS A 77 78.06 -27.36 23.60
CA LYS A 77 79.33 -28.00 23.20
C LYS A 77 80.56 -27.08 23.34
N GLU A 78 80.34 -25.82 23.74
CA GLU A 78 81.36 -24.78 23.82
C GLU A 78 81.35 -24.12 25.22
N PRO A 79 82.50 -23.73 25.77
CA PRO A 79 82.57 -23.00 27.04
C PRO A 79 81.94 -21.61 26.89
N VAL A 80 81.24 -21.15 27.92
CA VAL A 80 80.35 -20.00 27.86
C VAL A 80 81.09 -18.67 28.10
N SER A 81 81.92 -18.26 27.13
CA SER A 81 82.54 -16.93 27.13
C SER A 81 81.67 -15.92 26.37
N PHE A 82 81.26 -14.83 27.02
CA PHE A 82 80.52 -13.73 26.39
C PHE A 82 81.39 -12.47 26.20
N GLU A 83 81.01 -11.63 25.24
CA GLU A 83 81.51 -10.28 25.10
C GLU A 83 80.45 -9.29 25.64
N LEU A 84 80.56 -8.98 26.93
CA LEU A 84 79.71 -7.99 27.59
C LEU A 84 79.96 -6.59 27.00
N GLN A 85 78.94 -6.01 26.37
CA GLN A 85 78.95 -4.60 25.91
C GLN A 85 78.45 -3.63 27.00
N CYS A 86 78.41 -4.07 28.27
CA CYS A 86 77.95 -3.27 29.39
C CYS A 86 79.16 -2.57 30.06
N SER A 87 79.13 -1.24 30.20
CA SER A 87 80.27 -0.45 30.66
C SER A 87 80.67 -0.67 32.13
N GLU A 88 79.74 -1.18 32.95
CA GLU A 88 79.97 -1.68 34.31
C GLU A 88 78.92 -2.76 34.61
N VAL A 89 79.32 -3.88 35.24
CA VAL A 89 78.38 -4.87 35.80
C VAL A 89 78.01 -4.42 37.22
N PRO A 90 76.72 -4.31 37.59
CA PRO A 90 76.36 -3.83 38.93
C PRO A 90 76.82 -4.77 40.05
N MET A 91 77.07 -4.19 41.22
CA MET A 91 77.37 -4.95 42.46
C MET A 91 76.23 -5.91 42.80
N ASP A 92 76.57 -7.09 43.34
CA ASP A 92 75.61 -8.18 43.57
C ASP A 92 74.40 -7.75 44.43
N GLU A 93 74.61 -6.94 45.47
CA GLU A 93 73.55 -6.37 46.32
C GLU A 93 72.51 -5.58 45.50
N LEU A 94 72.95 -4.82 44.50
CA LEU A 94 72.07 -4.06 43.61
C LEU A 94 71.39 -4.98 42.57
N CYS A 95 72.04 -6.06 42.15
CA CYS A 95 71.43 -7.09 41.32
C CYS A 95 70.32 -7.84 42.08
N GLN A 96 70.57 -8.27 43.32
CA GLN A 96 69.57 -8.87 44.20
C GLN A 96 68.38 -7.93 44.42
N LEU A 97 68.63 -6.63 44.69
CA LEU A 97 67.57 -5.63 44.85
C LEU A 97 66.75 -5.42 43.57
N ARG A 98 67.40 -5.37 42.39
CA ARG A 98 66.72 -5.26 41.10
C ARG A 98 65.88 -6.51 40.79
N LEU A 99 66.41 -7.71 41.03
CA LEU A 99 65.68 -8.96 40.83
C LEU A 99 64.48 -9.09 41.76
N LYS A 100 64.61 -8.65 43.02
CA LYS A 100 63.49 -8.57 43.97
C LYS A 100 62.38 -7.62 43.48
N ASN A 101 62.76 -6.45 42.97
CA ASN A 101 61.80 -5.50 42.37
C ASN A 101 61.16 -6.02 41.07
N LEU A 102 61.77 -7.02 40.41
CA LEU A 102 61.23 -7.73 39.25
C LEU A 102 60.42 -8.99 39.63
N HIS A 103 60.33 -9.31 40.92
CA HIS A 103 59.81 -10.56 41.48
C HIS A 103 60.50 -11.80 40.89
N LEU A 104 61.83 -11.84 41.00
CA LEU A 104 62.72 -12.94 40.60
C LEU A 104 63.66 -13.39 41.74
N ASP A 105 63.45 -12.92 42.98
CA ASP A 105 64.25 -13.32 44.15
C ASP A 105 63.93 -14.73 44.67
N ASN A 106 62.75 -15.28 44.36
CA ASN A 106 62.50 -16.72 44.39
C ASN A 106 61.96 -17.21 43.04
N LEU A 107 62.76 -17.99 42.30
CA LEU A 107 62.38 -18.53 41.00
C LEU A 107 61.37 -19.69 41.08
N ASP A 108 61.15 -20.31 42.25
CA ASP A 108 60.23 -21.45 42.39
C ASP A 108 58.80 -21.07 42.81
N GLU A 109 58.59 -19.85 43.30
CA GLU A 109 57.26 -19.29 43.56
C GLU A 109 56.59 -18.68 42.30
N LEU A 110 57.30 -18.67 41.17
CA LEU A 110 56.79 -18.13 39.90
C LEU A 110 55.63 -18.96 39.34
N GLN A 111 54.59 -18.28 38.86
CA GLN A 111 53.54 -18.87 38.01
C GLN A 111 54.11 -19.18 36.62
N LYS A 112 54.83 -20.29 36.52
CA LYS A 112 55.43 -20.82 35.28
C LYS A 112 54.32 -21.43 34.41
N PRO A 113 54.35 -21.28 33.08
CA PRO A 113 53.42 -22.00 32.20
C PRO A 113 53.62 -23.52 32.40
N SER A 114 52.53 -24.27 32.39
CA SER A 114 52.52 -25.72 32.57
C SER A 114 53.11 -26.47 31.37
N ASP A 115 52.87 -25.97 30.16
CA ASP A 115 53.40 -26.51 28.91
C ASP A 115 53.75 -25.42 27.88
N LEU A 116 54.16 -25.85 26.68
CA LEU A 116 54.45 -24.95 25.57
C LEU A 116 53.17 -24.31 24.96
N SER A 117 52.01 -24.96 25.05
CA SER A 117 50.73 -24.40 24.59
C SER A 117 50.35 -23.16 25.39
N GLU A 118 50.46 -23.24 26.73
CA GLU A 118 50.17 -22.13 27.63
C GLU A 118 51.13 -20.95 27.40
N PHE A 119 52.41 -21.22 27.12
CA PHE A 119 53.35 -20.18 26.68
C PHE A 119 52.85 -19.47 25.40
N TYR A 120 52.52 -20.21 24.34
CA TYR A 120 52.07 -19.61 23.06
C TYR A 120 50.79 -18.77 23.25
N ILE A 121 49.80 -19.30 23.99
CA ILE A 121 48.52 -18.63 24.25
C ILE A 121 48.71 -17.38 25.10
N SER A 122 49.50 -17.48 26.18
CA SER A 122 49.82 -16.34 27.06
C SER A 122 50.57 -15.25 26.29
N ARG A 123 51.58 -15.64 25.50
CA ARG A 123 52.41 -14.71 24.73
C ARG A 123 51.62 -14.00 23.63
N ALA A 124 50.78 -14.73 22.88
CA ALA A 124 49.88 -14.14 21.90
C ALA A 124 48.92 -13.12 22.56
N SER A 125 48.36 -13.48 23.71
CA SER A 125 47.47 -12.59 24.48
C SER A 125 48.19 -11.32 24.96
N GLN A 126 49.41 -11.43 25.48
CA GLN A 126 50.24 -10.29 25.92
C GLN A 126 50.62 -9.36 24.75
N ILE A 127 51.02 -9.93 23.60
CA ILE A 127 51.27 -9.14 22.38
C ILE A 127 50.03 -8.32 22.02
N MET A 128 48.85 -8.93 22.06
CA MET A 128 47.60 -8.26 21.67
C MET A 128 47.13 -7.21 22.68
N SER A 129 47.24 -7.47 24.00
CA SER A 129 46.79 -6.51 25.03
C SER A 129 47.71 -5.29 25.16
N VAL A 130 49.02 -5.46 24.92
CA VAL A 130 50.02 -4.38 25.00
C VAL A 130 50.15 -3.60 23.69
N THR A 131 50.15 -4.27 22.53
CA THR A 131 50.52 -3.65 21.23
C THR A 131 49.41 -3.60 20.20
N ASN A 132 48.28 -4.28 20.42
CA ASN A 132 47.18 -4.41 19.45
C ASN A 132 47.56 -5.17 18.13
N LEU A 133 48.76 -5.75 18.04
CA LEU A 133 49.29 -6.39 16.81
C LEU A 133 48.76 -7.81 16.59
N VAL A 134 47.50 -7.92 16.15
CA VAL A 134 46.82 -9.19 15.85
C VAL A 134 47.56 -10.04 14.79
N GLU A 135 48.21 -9.40 13.81
CA GLU A 135 48.99 -10.11 12.78
C GLU A 135 50.24 -10.80 13.34
N LEU A 136 50.90 -10.19 14.33
CA LEU A 136 52.09 -10.74 14.98
C LEU A 136 51.71 -11.92 15.89
N ALA A 137 50.58 -11.81 16.59
CA ALA A 137 50.05 -12.87 17.45
C ALA A 137 49.52 -14.08 16.66
N ASP A 138 48.87 -13.87 15.51
CA ASP A 138 48.55 -14.96 14.57
C ASP A 138 49.83 -15.59 13.99
N SER A 139 50.79 -14.77 13.53
CA SER A 139 52.06 -15.29 12.99
C SER A 139 52.85 -16.14 14.00
N LEU A 140 52.67 -15.89 15.30
CA LEU A 140 53.21 -16.69 16.40
C LEU A 140 52.45 -18.01 16.62
N THR A 141 51.16 -18.06 16.28
CA THR A 141 50.25 -19.18 16.58
C THR A 141 49.73 -19.93 15.33
N SER A 142 50.22 -19.56 14.14
CA SER A 142 50.00 -20.22 12.84
C SER A 142 51.27 -20.86 12.24
N ASN A 143 52.39 -20.87 12.97
CA ASN A 143 53.63 -21.53 12.52
C ASN A 143 53.49 -23.07 12.53
N ASP A 144 54.15 -23.77 11.61
CA ASP A 144 54.00 -25.23 11.44
C ASP A 144 54.38 -26.05 12.69
N ASP A 145 55.27 -25.51 13.54
CA ASP A 145 55.75 -26.18 14.76
C ASP A 145 54.86 -25.99 16.01
N VAL A 146 53.69 -25.34 15.91
CA VAL A 146 52.85 -25.07 17.10
C VAL A 146 52.03 -26.29 17.55
N PRO A 147 51.78 -26.46 18.87
CA PRO A 147 50.86 -27.47 19.37
C PRO A 147 49.45 -27.37 18.77
N VAL A 148 48.78 -28.51 18.55
CA VAL A 148 47.43 -28.57 17.97
C VAL A 148 46.41 -27.77 18.79
N THR A 149 46.56 -27.77 20.12
CA THR A 149 45.84 -26.93 21.09
C THR A 149 45.93 -25.43 20.75
N VAL A 150 47.12 -24.95 20.39
CA VAL A 150 47.37 -23.55 19.98
C VAL A 150 46.73 -23.28 18.63
N SER A 151 46.81 -24.21 17.67
CA SER A 151 46.17 -24.05 16.35
C SER A 151 44.64 -23.99 16.44
N ILE A 152 44.03 -24.77 17.35
CA ILE A 152 42.58 -24.70 17.64
C ILE A 152 42.23 -23.35 18.27
N TRP A 153 42.93 -22.96 19.36
CA TRP A 153 42.71 -21.68 20.03
C TRP A 153 42.86 -20.47 19.10
N ASN A 154 43.88 -20.50 18.23
CA ASN A 154 44.09 -19.46 17.22
C ASN A 154 42.86 -19.34 16.31
N LYS A 155 42.39 -20.45 15.71
CA LYS A 155 41.21 -20.45 14.83
C LYS A 155 39.95 -19.95 15.56
N GLU A 156 39.67 -20.45 16.76
CA GLU A 156 38.46 -20.14 17.52
C GLU A 156 38.41 -18.72 18.08
N LYS A 157 39.56 -18.13 18.44
CA LYS A 157 39.62 -16.81 19.10
C LYS A 157 40.27 -15.74 18.25
N LEU A 158 41.46 -15.98 17.72
CA LEU A 158 42.27 -14.97 17.05
C LEU A 158 41.86 -14.81 15.58
N GLY A 159 41.52 -15.92 14.91
CA GLY A 159 40.86 -15.95 13.60
C GLY A 159 39.49 -15.28 13.63
N LEU A 160 38.66 -15.62 14.63
CA LEU A 160 37.39 -14.92 14.88
C LEU A 160 37.61 -13.42 15.11
N LEU A 161 38.58 -13.01 15.94
CA LEU A 161 38.88 -11.59 16.17
C LEU A 161 39.30 -10.86 14.88
N LYS A 162 40.15 -11.47 14.05
CA LYS A 162 40.56 -10.91 12.75
C LYS A 162 39.34 -10.67 11.85
N LYS A 163 38.46 -11.67 11.72
CA LYS A 163 37.24 -11.58 10.93
C LYS A 163 36.21 -10.59 11.50
N LEU A 164 36.13 -10.41 12.82
CA LEU A 164 35.25 -9.39 13.41
C LEU A 164 35.79 -7.97 13.15
N ARG A 165 37.11 -7.77 13.23
CA ARG A 165 37.75 -6.46 12.97
C ARG A 165 37.60 -5.96 11.53
N THR A 166 37.37 -6.83 10.54
CA THR A 166 37.05 -6.38 9.18
C THR A 166 35.65 -5.78 9.03
N TYR A 167 34.74 -6.01 10.01
CA TYR A 167 33.37 -5.50 9.99
C TYR A 167 33.00 -4.68 11.24
N SER A 168 33.95 -4.39 12.14
CA SER A 168 33.74 -3.54 13.31
C SER A 168 34.68 -2.32 13.29
N SER A 169 34.11 -1.12 13.37
CA SER A 169 34.85 0.16 13.50
C SER A 169 35.48 0.39 14.88
N SER A 170 35.50 -0.63 15.75
CA SER A 170 35.94 -0.56 17.14
C SER A 170 37.23 -1.36 17.36
N ASP A 171 38.11 -0.88 18.24
CA ASP A 171 39.33 -1.58 18.69
C ASP A 171 38.99 -2.79 19.60
N LEU A 172 38.41 -3.84 18.99
CA LEU A 172 37.95 -5.04 19.69
C LEU A 172 39.12 -5.83 20.28
N LYS A 173 39.21 -6.00 21.60
CA LYS A 173 40.28 -6.78 22.22
C LYS A 173 39.96 -8.26 22.31
N LEU A 174 41.01 -9.07 22.45
CA LEU A 174 40.90 -10.51 22.73
C LEU A 174 40.22 -10.79 24.08
N GLU A 175 40.49 -9.93 25.06
CA GLU A 175 39.87 -9.94 26.40
C GLU A 175 38.35 -9.78 26.31
N ASP A 176 37.88 -8.84 25.49
CA ASP A 176 36.45 -8.57 25.26
C ASP A 176 35.79 -9.77 24.56
N LEU A 177 36.44 -10.33 23.53
CA LEU A 177 35.96 -11.52 22.81
C LEU A 177 35.88 -12.78 23.69
N GLY A 178 36.61 -12.82 24.81
CA GLY A 178 36.47 -13.86 25.83
C GLY A 178 35.16 -13.76 26.63
N GLN A 179 34.53 -12.58 26.66
CA GLN A 179 33.33 -12.28 27.45
C GLN A 179 32.08 -12.03 26.58
N MET A 180 32.25 -11.71 25.30
CA MET A 180 31.15 -11.46 24.37
C MET A 180 30.21 -12.65 24.23
N SER A 181 28.92 -12.37 24.40
CA SER A 181 27.87 -13.28 23.98
C SER A 181 27.68 -13.19 22.46
N ILE A 182 26.99 -14.19 21.89
CA ILE A 182 26.61 -14.17 20.46
C ILE A 182 25.69 -12.97 20.15
N ARG A 183 25.00 -12.40 21.14
CA ARG A 183 24.21 -11.17 20.94
C ARG A 183 25.09 -9.95 20.67
N ASP A 184 26.26 -9.89 21.31
CA ASP A 184 27.21 -8.80 21.14
C ASP A 184 27.92 -8.92 19.79
N ILE A 185 28.33 -10.12 19.42
CA ILE A 185 28.91 -10.45 18.09
C ILE A 185 27.93 -10.08 16.96
N VAL A 186 26.67 -10.52 17.05
CA VAL A 186 25.62 -10.16 16.09
C VAL A 186 25.41 -8.65 16.02
N SER A 187 25.42 -7.96 17.17
CA SER A 187 25.24 -6.50 17.23
C SER A 187 26.43 -5.69 16.70
N LEU A 188 27.62 -6.30 16.59
CA LEU A 188 28.81 -5.69 15.97
C LEU A 188 28.79 -5.82 14.44
N CYS A 189 28.41 -7.00 13.91
CA CYS A 189 28.47 -7.25 12.47
C CYS A 189 27.25 -6.76 11.70
N PHE A 190 26.03 -6.94 12.24
CA PHE A 190 24.80 -6.64 11.51
C PHE A 190 24.66 -5.17 11.05
N PRO A 191 25.09 -4.14 11.82
CA PRO A 191 25.06 -2.75 11.36
C PRO A 191 26.02 -2.42 10.20
N ASN A 192 26.82 -3.38 9.74
CA ASN A 192 27.72 -3.25 8.60
C ASN A 192 27.44 -4.33 7.52
N MET A 193 26.35 -5.10 7.67
CA MET A 193 25.94 -6.13 6.72
C MET A 193 25.34 -5.49 5.47
N ASN A 194 25.83 -5.90 4.31
CA ASN A 194 25.35 -5.50 2.99
C ASN A 194 25.64 -6.63 1.99
N THR A 195 25.19 -6.50 0.73
CA THR A 195 25.37 -7.53 -0.30
C THR A 195 26.84 -7.96 -0.49
N SER A 196 27.82 -7.06 -0.40
CA SER A 196 29.22 -7.41 -0.62
C SER A 196 29.88 -8.23 0.51
N ASN A 197 29.25 -8.37 1.68
CA ASN A 197 29.85 -9.04 2.85
C ASN A 197 28.88 -9.91 3.69
N CYS A 198 27.60 -10.00 3.33
CA CYS A 198 26.61 -10.73 4.11
C CYS A 198 26.94 -12.21 4.27
N VAL A 199 27.49 -12.84 3.22
CA VAL A 199 27.95 -14.24 3.22
C VAL A 199 29.05 -14.46 4.27
N ASP A 200 30.09 -13.60 4.28
CA ASP A 200 31.19 -13.68 5.23
C ASP A 200 30.70 -13.50 6.67
N ILE A 201 29.84 -12.50 6.90
CA ILE A 201 29.28 -12.20 8.23
C ILE A 201 28.44 -13.36 8.76
N MET A 202 27.63 -13.99 7.91
CA MET A 202 26.82 -15.15 8.31
C MET A 202 27.69 -16.39 8.57
N ASP A 203 28.76 -16.61 7.81
CA ASP A 203 29.76 -17.64 8.08
C ASP A 203 30.49 -17.41 9.42
N ILE A 204 30.92 -16.18 9.71
CA ILE A 204 31.55 -15.81 10.99
C ILE A 204 30.64 -16.14 12.17
N ILE A 205 29.36 -15.77 12.06
CA ILE A 205 28.42 -15.91 13.18
C ILE A 205 27.99 -17.37 13.37
N ILE A 206 27.74 -18.11 12.28
CA ILE A 206 27.19 -19.47 12.37
C ILE A 206 28.28 -20.55 12.38
N LYS A 207 29.31 -20.45 11.53
CA LYS A 207 30.39 -21.46 11.48
C LYS A 207 31.44 -21.23 12.56
N ASP A 208 31.87 -19.99 12.84
CA ASP A 208 32.92 -19.75 13.85
C ASP A 208 32.34 -19.53 15.27
N ALA A 209 31.40 -18.60 15.44
CA ALA A 209 30.92 -18.16 16.76
C ALA A 209 29.84 -19.04 17.40
N ILE A 210 28.99 -19.71 16.61
CA ILE A 210 27.96 -20.64 17.13
C ILE A 210 28.50 -22.07 17.31
N SER A 211 29.39 -22.54 16.42
CA SER A 211 29.94 -23.91 16.51
C SER A 211 30.68 -24.20 17.82
N SER A 212 31.29 -23.18 18.41
CA SER A 212 32.06 -23.23 19.67
C SER A 212 31.21 -23.06 20.93
N ASN A 213 29.89 -22.80 20.81
CA ASN A 213 29.01 -22.50 21.95
C ASN A 213 28.09 -23.68 22.32
N SER A 214 27.67 -23.75 23.59
CA SER A 214 26.87 -24.86 24.14
C SER A 214 25.36 -24.72 23.87
N SER A 215 24.83 -23.50 23.76
CA SER A 215 23.39 -23.23 23.56
C SER A 215 22.99 -22.95 22.10
N LYS A 216 23.49 -23.78 21.16
CA LYS A 216 23.42 -23.53 19.70
C LYS A 216 22.03 -23.16 19.16
N GLN A 217 20.96 -23.79 19.65
CA GLN A 217 19.60 -23.52 19.19
C GLN A 217 19.09 -22.11 19.57
N GLU A 218 19.31 -21.67 20.81
CA GLU A 218 18.92 -20.33 21.27
C GLU A 218 19.72 -19.24 20.54
N ALA A 219 20.99 -19.51 20.27
CA ALA A 219 21.86 -18.62 19.52
C ALA A 219 21.40 -18.46 18.06
N LEU A 220 21.12 -19.57 17.36
CA LEU A 220 20.57 -19.55 16.00
C LEU A 220 19.23 -18.82 15.94
N ALA A 221 18.31 -19.08 16.87
CA ALA A 221 17.02 -18.39 16.93
C ALA A 221 17.19 -16.85 17.05
N PHE A 222 18.16 -16.37 17.85
CA PHE A 222 18.47 -14.95 17.95
C PHE A 222 19.06 -14.37 16.65
N VAL A 223 19.92 -15.11 15.95
CA VAL A 223 20.46 -14.70 14.63
C VAL A 223 19.35 -14.56 13.61
N TRP A 224 18.44 -15.53 13.53
CA TRP A 224 17.29 -15.48 12.61
C TRP A 224 16.30 -14.36 12.94
N GLU A 225 16.03 -14.11 14.23
CA GLU A 225 15.23 -12.94 14.65
C GLU A 225 15.91 -11.62 14.26
N LYS A 226 17.24 -11.53 14.42
CA LYS A 226 18.01 -10.34 14.04
C LYS A 226 18.08 -10.11 12.55
N LEU A 227 18.13 -11.17 11.74
CA LEU A 227 18.06 -11.08 10.28
C LEU A 227 16.68 -10.54 9.84
N LEU A 228 15.58 -11.03 10.43
CA LEU A 228 14.23 -10.49 10.24
C LEU A 228 14.00 -9.09 10.88
N GLN A 229 14.97 -8.57 11.63
CA GLN A 229 14.98 -7.17 12.11
C GLN A 229 15.75 -6.26 11.14
N HIS A 230 16.93 -6.67 10.67
CA HIS A 230 17.76 -5.92 9.72
C HIS A 230 17.10 -5.80 8.33
N THR A 231 16.31 -6.79 7.89
CA THR A 231 15.51 -6.69 6.65
C THR A 231 14.41 -5.62 6.69
N LYS A 232 14.12 -5.01 7.85
CA LYS A 232 13.23 -3.83 7.96
C LYS A 232 13.94 -2.51 7.69
N THR A 233 15.28 -2.48 7.72
CA THR A 233 16.09 -1.26 7.61
C THR A 233 16.95 -1.23 6.36
N GLU A 234 17.58 -2.36 6.00
CA GLU A 234 18.65 -2.42 5.00
C GLU A 234 18.34 -3.37 3.82
N GLY A 235 17.12 -3.89 3.75
CA GLY A 235 16.50 -4.35 2.49
C GLY A 235 16.30 -5.86 2.33
N LEU A 236 15.49 -6.21 1.32
CA LEU A 236 15.34 -7.59 0.83
C LEU A 236 16.56 -8.07 0.02
N GLU A 237 17.31 -7.15 -0.59
CA GLU A 237 18.45 -7.43 -1.47
C GLU A 237 19.51 -8.32 -0.79
N VAL A 238 19.82 -8.03 0.47
CA VAL A 238 20.76 -8.81 1.31
C VAL A 238 20.29 -10.27 1.47
N ILE A 239 18.98 -10.52 1.53
CA ILE A 239 18.41 -11.87 1.67
C ILE A 239 18.44 -12.63 0.34
N ALA A 240 18.08 -11.97 -0.76
CA ALA A 240 18.18 -12.55 -2.10
C ALA A 240 19.62 -13.01 -2.37
N HIS A 241 20.60 -12.15 -2.06
CA HIS A 241 22.01 -12.44 -2.27
C HIS A 241 22.57 -13.50 -1.31
N LEU A 242 22.08 -13.57 -0.07
CA LEU A 242 22.37 -14.67 0.85
C LEU A 242 21.86 -16.01 0.29
N LEU A 243 20.62 -16.08 -0.20
CA LEU A 243 20.08 -17.31 -0.80
C LEU A 243 20.81 -17.73 -2.08
N GLU A 244 21.26 -16.77 -2.90
CA GLU A 244 21.98 -17.02 -4.15
C GLU A 244 23.40 -17.56 -3.93
N LEU A 245 24.16 -16.96 -3.00
CA LEU A 245 25.60 -17.25 -2.85
C LEU A 245 25.98 -18.14 -1.67
N TRP A 246 25.19 -18.18 -0.59
CA TRP A 246 25.63 -18.77 0.68
C TRP A 246 25.34 -20.28 0.75
N LYS A 247 26.34 -21.07 0.37
CA LYS A 247 26.26 -22.54 0.37
C LYS A 247 26.38 -23.10 1.79
N VAL A 248 25.27 -23.65 2.29
CA VAL A 248 25.09 -24.15 3.67
C VAL A 248 24.45 -25.54 3.70
N GLU A 249 24.40 -26.14 4.89
CA GLU A 249 23.71 -27.41 5.16
C GLU A 249 22.18 -27.25 5.06
N GLU A 250 21.47 -28.33 4.74
CA GLU A 250 20.04 -28.30 4.40
C GLU A 250 19.15 -27.71 5.52
N ASP A 251 19.43 -28.04 6.79
CA ASP A 251 18.69 -27.49 7.94
C ASP A 251 18.88 -25.96 8.08
N ILE A 252 20.08 -25.46 7.77
CA ILE A 252 20.40 -24.03 7.76
C ILE A 252 19.71 -23.37 6.57
N PHE A 253 19.72 -24.00 5.38
CA PHE A 253 19.03 -23.49 4.20
C PHE A 253 17.52 -23.40 4.44
N ARG A 254 16.89 -24.45 4.97
CA ARG A 254 15.46 -24.46 5.33
C ARG A 254 15.09 -23.30 6.26
N LYS A 255 15.93 -22.98 7.25
CA LYS A 255 15.72 -21.84 8.15
C LYS A 255 16.01 -20.48 7.50
N LEU A 256 17.01 -20.37 6.63
CA LEU A 256 17.25 -19.17 5.83
C LEU A 256 16.07 -18.87 4.90
N SER A 257 15.55 -19.89 4.20
CA SER A 257 14.35 -19.79 3.36
C SER A 257 13.12 -19.35 4.18
N GLN A 258 12.94 -19.85 5.40
CA GLN A 258 11.87 -19.39 6.30
C GLN A 258 12.03 -17.90 6.66
N VAL A 259 13.23 -17.45 7.01
CA VAL A 259 13.51 -16.03 7.29
C VAL A 259 13.31 -15.15 6.05
N ALA A 260 13.62 -15.68 4.86
CA ALA A 260 13.46 -14.96 3.61
C ALA A 260 11.97 -14.74 3.27
N ILE A 261 11.17 -15.81 3.29
CA ILE A 261 9.71 -15.75 3.11
C ILE A 261 9.10 -14.81 4.16
N ALA A 262 9.49 -14.92 5.43
CA ALA A 262 9.05 -14.03 6.50
C ALA A 262 9.42 -12.55 6.24
N SER A 263 10.58 -12.28 5.65
CA SER A 263 11.03 -10.92 5.33
C SER A 263 10.15 -10.27 4.25
N CYS A 264 9.73 -11.03 3.23
CA CYS A 264 8.80 -10.57 2.19
C CYS A 264 7.45 -10.10 2.78
N TYR A 265 6.93 -10.77 3.81
CA TYR A 265 5.70 -10.35 4.52
C TYR A 265 5.91 -9.21 5.53
N VAL A 266 7.15 -8.93 5.94
CA VAL A 266 7.49 -7.92 6.95
C VAL A 266 7.83 -6.57 6.32
N TRP A 267 8.31 -6.59 5.07
CA TRP A 267 8.64 -5.42 4.28
C TRP A 267 7.40 -4.56 3.93
N ASN A 268 7.58 -3.24 3.91
CA ASN A 268 6.48 -2.28 3.77
C ASN A 268 6.50 -1.51 2.46
N ASP A 269 7.56 -1.62 1.66
CA ASP A 269 7.63 -0.97 0.35
C ASP A 269 6.95 -1.82 -0.75
N SER A 270 6.62 -1.17 -1.85
CA SER A 270 5.83 -1.70 -2.98
C SER A 270 6.45 -1.32 -4.33
N THR A 271 7.77 -1.19 -4.39
CA THR A 271 8.57 -0.84 -5.57
C THR A 271 8.72 -2.00 -6.57
N PRO A 272 9.02 -1.73 -7.86
CA PRO A 272 9.39 -2.76 -8.84
C PRO A 272 10.59 -3.61 -8.39
N GLU A 273 11.60 -2.99 -7.81
CA GLU A 273 12.81 -3.62 -7.28
C GLU A 273 12.46 -4.61 -6.15
N THR A 274 11.60 -4.18 -5.21
CA THR A 274 11.04 -5.06 -4.17
C THR A 274 10.37 -6.31 -4.76
N CYS A 275 9.56 -6.15 -5.82
CA CYS A 275 8.93 -7.30 -6.48
C CYS A 275 9.97 -8.23 -7.12
N SER A 276 11.02 -7.71 -7.77
CA SER A 276 12.11 -8.53 -8.30
C SER A 276 12.74 -9.36 -7.19
N PHE A 277 13.16 -8.73 -6.08
CA PHE A 277 13.80 -9.45 -4.98
C PHE A 277 12.91 -10.56 -4.38
N ILE A 278 11.58 -10.40 -4.38
CA ILE A 278 10.66 -11.48 -3.97
C ILE A 278 10.71 -12.65 -4.97
N HIS A 279 10.68 -12.39 -6.28
CA HIS A 279 10.81 -13.44 -7.31
C HIS A 279 12.21 -14.09 -7.31
N ASP A 280 13.28 -13.33 -7.08
CA ASP A 280 14.64 -13.84 -6.95
C ASP A 280 14.79 -14.75 -5.71
N ILE A 281 14.25 -14.32 -4.55
CA ILE A 281 14.16 -15.14 -3.33
C ILE A 281 13.39 -16.44 -3.60
N VAL A 282 12.23 -16.37 -4.26
CA VAL A 282 11.41 -17.54 -4.57
C VAL A 282 12.15 -18.50 -5.49
N ARG A 283 12.72 -18.03 -6.60
CA ARG A 283 13.51 -18.85 -7.54
C ARG A 283 14.64 -19.61 -6.82
N CYS A 284 15.42 -18.93 -5.99
CA CYS A 284 16.52 -19.57 -5.27
C CYS A 284 16.05 -20.62 -4.24
N ILE A 285 14.81 -20.51 -3.73
CA ILE A 285 14.22 -21.55 -2.87
C ILE A 285 13.69 -22.72 -3.73
N GLU A 286 13.06 -22.47 -4.88
CA GLU A 286 12.58 -23.47 -5.84
C GLU A 286 13.73 -24.32 -6.42
N GLU A 287 14.90 -23.72 -6.67
CA GLU A 287 16.12 -24.40 -7.14
C GLU A 287 16.69 -25.40 -6.12
N HIS A 288 16.39 -25.24 -4.83
CA HIS A 288 16.97 -26.05 -3.73
C HIS A 288 15.95 -26.96 -3.02
N ILE A 289 14.65 -26.64 -3.09
CA ILE A 289 13.57 -27.43 -2.49
C ILE A 289 12.62 -27.86 -3.61
N PRO A 290 12.68 -29.11 -4.08
CA PRO A 290 11.85 -29.55 -5.20
C PRO A 290 10.37 -29.55 -4.79
N PHE A 291 9.55 -28.85 -5.58
CA PHE A 291 8.11 -28.74 -5.38
C PHE A 291 7.33 -29.60 -6.36
N ASP A 292 6.18 -30.08 -5.90
CA ASP A 292 5.22 -30.86 -6.71
C ASP A 292 4.22 -29.87 -7.33
N GLU A 293 4.20 -29.75 -8.66
CA GLU A 293 3.50 -28.65 -9.37
C GLU A 293 1.97 -28.63 -9.11
N ASP A 294 1.37 -29.80 -8.85
CA ASP A 294 -0.06 -29.97 -8.55
C ASP A 294 -0.47 -29.46 -7.14
N ALA A 295 0.48 -29.08 -6.28
CA ALA A 295 0.23 -28.74 -4.87
C ALA A 295 -0.37 -27.34 -4.64
N PHE A 296 -1.46 -26.99 -5.34
CA PHE A 296 -2.24 -25.76 -5.12
C PHE A 296 -3.14 -25.86 -3.86
N LEU A 297 -2.52 -26.17 -2.72
CA LEU A 297 -3.18 -26.20 -1.42
C LEU A 297 -3.39 -24.77 -0.91
N MET A 298 -4.66 -24.38 -0.81
CA MET A 298 -5.08 -23.14 -0.15
C MET A 298 -4.58 -23.11 1.30
N LEU A 299 -4.24 -21.92 1.81
CA LEU A 299 -4.20 -21.70 3.25
C LEU A 299 -5.66 -21.69 3.77
N ASP A 300 -6.16 -22.86 4.12
CA ASP A 300 -7.54 -23.06 4.62
C ASP A 300 -7.80 -22.49 6.02
N GLU A 301 -6.73 -22.13 6.76
CA GLU A 301 -6.79 -21.50 8.07
C GLU A 301 -6.23 -20.07 8.02
N GLU A 302 -6.83 -19.16 8.79
CA GLU A 302 -6.37 -17.78 8.95
C GLU A 302 -5.01 -17.76 9.67
N PRO A 303 -3.91 -17.35 9.00
CA PRO A 303 -2.57 -17.49 9.53
C PRO A 303 -2.23 -16.38 10.53
N GLN A 304 -1.58 -16.76 11.64
CA GLN A 304 -1.28 -15.84 12.74
C GLN A 304 -0.15 -14.85 12.36
N PHE A 305 -0.53 -13.71 11.79
CA PHE A 305 0.41 -12.64 11.43
C PHE A 305 0.82 -11.79 12.65
N GLN A 306 1.49 -12.41 13.62
CA GLN A 306 2.29 -11.69 14.63
C GLN A 306 3.77 -11.80 14.26
N SER A 307 4.52 -10.71 14.35
CA SER A 307 5.93 -10.66 13.91
C SER A 307 6.89 -11.55 14.71
N LYS A 308 6.46 -12.06 15.87
CA LYS A 308 7.18 -13.07 16.68
C LYS A 308 6.88 -14.50 16.27
N ASP A 309 5.79 -14.72 15.54
CA ASP A 309 5.29 -16.04 15.18
C ASP A 309 5.74 -16.48 13.77
N LEU A 310 6.25 -15.54 12.96
CA LEU A 310 6.74 -15.78 11.59
C LEU A 310 7.99 -16.67 11.49
N LEU A 311 8.65 -16.99 12.60
CA LEU A 311 9.83 -17.87 12.62
C LEU A 311 9.59 -19.20 13.35
N LYS A 312 8.33 -19.49 13.72
CA LYS A 312 7.93 -20.78 14.29
C LYS A 312 7.84 -21.86 13.22
N ASP A 313 8.22 -23.07 13.58
CA ASP A 313 8.27 -24.25 12.70
C ASP A 313 6.89 -24.70 12.18
N ASP A 314 5.80 -24.27 12.84
CA ASP A 314 4.41 -24.55 12.49
C ASP A 314 3.74 -23.46 11.61
N ASN A 315 4.43 -22.35 11.32
CA ASN A 315 3.82 -21.21 10.65
C ASN A 315 3.73 -21.40 9.11
N LYS A 316 2.55 -21.87 8.68
CA LYS A 316 2.15 -22.16 7.29
C LYS A 316 2.40 -21.05 6.26
N LEU A 317 2.56 -19.77 6.65
CA LEU A 317 2.95 -18.69 5.72
C LEU A 317 4.44 -18.72 5.35
N THR A 318 5.27 -19.31 6.20
CA THR A 318 6.74 -19.14 6.19
C THR A 318 7.51 -20.44 6.10
N THR A 319 6.87 -21.57 6.43
CA THR A 319 7.39 -22.91 6.14
C THR A 319 7.60 -23.07 4.63
N SER A 320 8.85 -23.25 4.21
CA SER A 320 9.29 -23.38 2.81
C SER A 320 8.60 -24.56 2.11
N SER A 321 7.49 -24.27 1.45
CA SER A 321 6.53 -25.24 0.92
C SER A 321 5.80 -24.64 -0.28
N PRO A 322 5.25 -25.47 -1.20
CA PRO A 322 4.57 -24.96 -2.40
C PRO A 322 3.44 -23.99 -2.07
N ALA A 323 2.64 -24.31 -1.05
CA ALA A 323 1.51 -23.48 -0.61
C ALA A 323 1.95 -22.08 -0.13
N ALA A 324 2.98 -22.00 0.72
CA ALA A 324 3.50 -20.74 1.23
C ALA A 324 4.07 -19.84 0.12
N ILE A 325 4.76 -20.44 -0.84
CA ILE A 325 5.42 -19.76 -1.96
C ILE A 325 4.40 -19.31 -3.02
N ASN A 326 3.48 -20.19 -3.44
CA ASN A 326 2.40 -19.84 -4.36
C ASN A 326 1.50 -18.71 -3.80
N TYR A 327 1.28 -18.69 -2.48
CA TYR A 327 0.53 -17.63 -1.81
C TYR A 327 1.30 -16.30 -1.77
N LEU A 328 2.62 -16.33 -1.53
CA LEU A 328 3.49 -15.16 -1.60
C LEU A 328 3.59 -14.58 -3.03
N LEU A 329 3.73 -15.45 -4.04
CA LEU A 329 3.71 -15.06 -5.44
C LEU A 329 2.38 -14.40 -5.81
N ALA A 330 1.24 -15.01 -5.47
CA ALA A 330 -0.07 -14.45 -5.77
C ALA A 330 -0.35 -13.14 -5.03
N LEU A 331 0.20 -12.94 -3.83
CA LEU A 331 0.19 -11.62 -3.17
C LEU A 331 1.06 -10.60 -3.90
N THR A 332 2.17 -11.03 -4.50
CA THR A 332 3.04 -10.19 -5.33
C THR A 332 2.35 -9.81 -6.66
N ASP A 333 1.58 -10.72 -7.25
CA ASP A 333 0.68 -10.42 -8.38
C ASP A 333 -0.33 -9.32 -8.02
N VAL A 334 -0.91 -9.36 -6.80
CA VAL A 334 -1.81 -8.29 -6.31
C VAL A 334 -1.09 -6.95 -6.20
N VAL A 335 0.18 -6.91 -5.77
CA VAL A 335 0.99 -5.66 -5.75
C VAL A 335 1.20 -5.15 -7.18
N GLY A 336 1.58 -6.02 -8.12
CA GLY A 336 1.79 -5.69 -9.53
C GLY A 336 0.53 -5.13 -10.19
N PHE A 337 -0.59 -5.83 -10.06
CA PHE A 337 -1.91 -5.44 -10.54
C PHE A 337 -2.36 -4.08 -9.94
N CYS A 338 -2.19 -3.88 -8.64
CA CYS A 338 -2.50 -2.59 -8.01
C CYS A 338 -1.63 -1.44 -8.56
N ARG A 339 -0.36 -1.70 -8.90
CA ARG A 339 0.53 -0.71 -9.51
C ARG A 339 0.11 -0.37 -10.94
N GLU A 340 -0.20 -1.38 -11.77
CA GLU A 340 -0.71 -1.19 -13.14
C GLU A 340 -2.02 -0.40 -13.13
N PHE A 341 -2.93 -0.70 -12.22
CA PHE A 341 -4.20 0.00 -12.04
C PHE A 341 -4.07 1.36 -11.34
N SER A 342 -2.83 1.80 -11.06
CA SER A 342 -2.51 3.11 -10.46
C SER A 342 -3.21 3.34 -9.12
N VAL A 343 -3.34 2.29 -8.29
CA VAL A 343 -3.90 2.39 -6.94
C VAL A 343 -2.92 3.13 -6.04
N PHE A 344 -3.38 4.19 -5.37
CA PHE A 344 -2.55 4.94 -4.41
C PHE A 344 -3.11 4.88 -2.97
N PRO A 345 -2.28 4.59 -1.96
CA PRO A 345 -0.97 3.94 -2.09
C PRO A 345 -1.12 2.51 -2.65
N VAL A 346 -0.10 2.04 -3.38
CA VAL A 346 0.03 0.62 -3.74
C VAL A 346 0.19 -0.17 -2.43
N PRO A 347 -0.54 -1.27 -2.21
CA PRO A 347 -0.33 -2.11 -1.04
C PRO A 347 0.99 -2.89 -1.17
N SER A 348 1.74 -3.04 -0.09
CA SER A 348 2.81 -4.06 -0.03
C SER A 348 2.21 -5.45 0.18
N VAL A 349 3.02 -6.50 0.03
CA VAL A 349 2.62 -7.89 0.35
C VAL A 349 1.98 -7.99 1.75
N ARG A 350 2.53 -7.27 2.74
CA ARG A 350 1.98 -7.16 4.10
C ARG A 350 0.57 -6.58 4.14
N ILE A 351 0.31 -5.51 3.37
CA ILE A 351 -0.99 -4.83 3.33
C ILE A 351 -1.99 -5.68 2.53
N GLY A 352 -1.53 -6.37 1.48
CA GLY A 352 -2.30 -7.40 0.77
C GLY A 352 -2.76 -8.50 1.72
N LEU A 353 -1.83 -9.11 2.46
CA LEU A 353 -2.10 -10.11 3.49
C LEU A 353 -3.13 -9.63 4.54
N GLN A 354 -2.97 -8.40 5.04
CA GLN A 354 -3.94 -7.79 5.96
C GLN A 354 -5.33 -7.57 5.33
N MET A 355 -5.40 -7.31 4.02
CA MET A 355 -6.67 -7.25 3.28
C MET A 355 -7.28 -8.62 3.00
N CYS A 356 -6.50 -9.71 2.95
CA CYS A 356 -7.04 -11.08 2.84
C CYS A 356 -7.92 -11.45 4.04
N PHE A 357 -7.61 -10.92 5.23
CA PHE A 357 -8.27 -11.28 6.49
C PHE A 357 -9.08 -10.12 7.11
N SER A 358 -9.12 -8.96 6.46
CA SER A 358 -9.98 -7.85 6.87
C SER A 358 -11.48 -8.17 6.69
N ASN A 359 -12.34 -7.33 7.29
CA ASN A 359 -13.78 -7.51 7.21
C ASN A 359 -14.34 -7.09 5.83
N GLU A 360 -15.62 -7.42 5.60
CA GLU A 360 -16.30 -7.13 4.33
C GLU A 360 -16.25 -5.63 3.96
N ASP A 361 -16.44 -4.74 4.94
CA ASP A 361 -16.40 -3.28 4.73
C ASP A 361 -15.03 -2.78 4.27
N MET A 362 -13.93 -3.28 4.84
CA MET A 362 -12.58 -2.91 4.41
C MET A 362 -12.28 -3.42 3.00
N GLN A 363 -12.67 -4.67 2.69
CA GLN A 363 -12.51 -5.22 1.34
C GLN A 363 -13.37 -4.47 0.33
N MET A 364 -14.61 -4.12 0.66
CA MET A 364 -15.52 -3.28 -0.14
C MET A 364 -14.99 -1.85 -0.34
N THR A 365 -14.33 -1.29 0.67
CA THR A 365 -13.69 0.04 0.59
C THR A 365 -12.45 0.00 -0.32
N PHE A 366 -11.62 -1.04 -0.20
CA PHE A 366 -10.47 -1.26 -1.08
C PHE A 366 -10.92 -1.52 -2.52
N LEU A 367 -11.98 -2.30 -2.73
CA LEU A 367 -12.63 -2.56 -4.02
C LEU A 367 -13.05 -1.25 -4.70
N LYS A 368 -13.81 -0.40 -4.00
CA LYS A 368 -14.23 0.90 -4.52
C LYS A 368 -13.03 1.80 -4.83
N ARG A 369 -11.97 1.78 -4.02
CA ARG A 369 -10.72 2.50 -4.31
C ARG A 369 -10.01 1.98 -5.56
N LEU A 370 -9.91 0.66 -5.74
CA LEU A 370 -9.34 0.01 -6.94
C LEU A 370 -10.10 0.39 -8.22
N ILE A 371 -11.43 0.44 -8.16
CA ILE A 371 -12.28 0.81 -9.32
C ILE A 371 -12.35 2.34 -9.54
N THR A 372 -11.81 3.18 -8.64
CA THR A 372 -11.84 4.66 -8.77
C THR A 372 -10.48 5.35 -8.83
N SER A 373 -9.38 4.67 -8.49
CA SER A 373 -8.05 5.30 -8.34
C SER A 373 -7.49 5.94 -9.62
N ASN A 374 -7.80 5.37 -10.79
CA ASN A 374 -7.26 5.84 -12.05
C ASN A 374 -8.09 7.02 -12.62
N GLN A 375 -7.51 8.23 -12.61
CA GLN A 375 -8.16 9.46 -13.12
C GLN A 375 -8.48 9.43 -14.63
N HIS A 376 -8.23 8.33 -15.34
CA HIS A 376 -8.51 8.16 -16.76
C HIS A 376 -9.54 7.05 -17.08
N TRP A 377 -10.22 6.48 -16.07
CA TRP A 377 -11.30 5.49 -16.25
C TRP A 377 -12.38 5.93 -17.26
N SER A 378 -12.68 7.23 -17.33
CA SER A 378 -13.65 7.81 -18.25
C SER A 378 -13.16 7.86 -19.71
N THR A 379 -11.87 8.02 -19.97
CA THR A 379 -11.35 8.44 -21.30
C THR A 379 -10.37 7.49 -21.98
N LYS A 380 -9.59 6.68 -21.24
CA LYS A 380 -8.45 5.94 -21.84
C LYS A 380 -8.61 4.42 -21.95
N ARG A 381 -9.46 3.79 -21.13
CA ARG A 381 -9.53 2.31 -21.06
C ARG A 381 -10.42 1.67 -22.12
N SER A 382 -9.90 0.58 -22.67
CA SER A 382 -10.54 -0.32 -23.63
C SER A 382 -11.42 -1.37 -22.95
N GLU A 383 -12.11 -2.16 -23.76
CA GLU A 383 -12.84 -3.35 -23.32
C GLU A 383 -11.95 -4.43 -22.70
N ALA A 384 -10.72 -4.57 -23.20
CA ALA A 384 -9.75 -5.52 -22.66
C ALA A 384 -9.33 -5.16 -21.23
N ASP A 385 -9.18 -3.87 -20.91
CA ASP A 385 -8.84 -3.39 -19.57
C ASP A 385 -9.92 -3.73 -18.52
N TRP A 386 -11.20 -3.55 -18.88
CA TRP A 386 -12.34 -3.88 -18.01
C TRP A 386 -12.52 -5.39 -17.84
N SER A 387 -12.29 -6.15 -18.91
CA SER A 387 -12.28 -7.61 -18.87
C SER A 387 -11.15 -8.13 -17.99
N TYR A 388 -9.94 -7.59 -18.14
CA TYR A 388 -8.77 -7.96 -17.34
C TYR A 388 -8.93 -7.60 -15.86
N LEU A 389 -9.50 -6.44 -15.54
CA LEU A 389 -9.91 -6.06 -14.17
C LEU A 389 -10.80 -7.15 -13.55
N LEU A 390 -11.95 -7.42 -14.18
CA LEU A 390 -12.98 -8.29 -13.61
C LEU A 390 -12.50 -9.72 -13.47
N LEU A 391 -11.85 -10.27 -14.51
CA LEU A 391 -11.33 -11.64 -14.50
C LEU A 391 -10.21 -11.82 -13.45
N THR A 392 -9.27 -10.88 -13.36
CA THR A 392 -8.17 -10.94 -12.39
C THR A 392 -8.68 -10.81 -10.95
N MET A 393 -9.68 -9.96 -10.71
CA MET A 393 -10.32 -9.84 -9.38
C MET A 393 -11.09 -11.10 -8.98
N LEU A 394 -11.84 -11.72 -9.90
CA LEU A 394 -12.52 -12.99 -9.67
C LEU A 394 -11.51 -14.13 -9.45
N GLU A 395 -10.37 -14.11 -10.13
CA GLU A 395 -9.29 -15.08 -9.94
C GLU A 395 -8.59 -14.90 -8.58
N PHE A 396 -8.27 -13.68 -8.15
CA PHE A 396 -7.73 -13.42 -6.80
C PHE A 396 -8.72 -13.81 -5.70
N GLN A 397 -10.02 -13.62 -5.93
CA GLN A 397 -11.08 -14.11 -5.04
C GLN A 397 -11.12 -15.64 -5.00
N ARG A 398 -11.09 -16.31 -6.15
CA ARG A 398 -11.04 -17.79 -6.27
C ARG A 398 -9.81 -18.39 -5.59
N ARG A 399 -8.65 -17.72 -5.69
CA ARG A 399 -7.39 -18.08 -4.99
C ARG A 399 -7.38 -17.72 -3.50
N ARG A 400 -8.41 -17.02 -2.98
CA ARG A 400 -8.49 -16.46 -1.61
C ARG A 400 -7.33 -15.50 -1.25
N VAL A 401 -6.82 -14.77 -2.24
CA VAL A 401 -5.69 -13.82 -2.09
C VAL A 401 -6.18 -12.37 -2.00
N LEU A 402 -7.38 -12.06 -2.50
CA LEU A 402 -8.03 -10.75 -2.30
C LEU A 402 -9.55 -10.93 -2.28
N PHE A 403 -10.28 -9.99 -1.67
CA PHE A 403 -11.76 -9.99 -1.64
C PHE A 403 -12.41 -11.27 -1.08
N THR A 404 -11.71 -11.95 -0.16
CA THR A 404 -12.07 -13.26 0.43
C THR A 404 -13.43 -13.32 1.13
N LYS A 405 -13.97 -12.17 1.58
CA LYS A 405 -15.26 -12.05 2.26
C LYS A 405 -16.38 -11.58 1.31
N LEU A 406 -16.04 -11.06 0.13
CA LEU A 406 -17.02 -10.63 -0.88
C LEU A 406 -17.48 -11.83 -1.72
N SER A 407 -18.73 -11.78 -2.20
CA SER A 407 -19.22 -12.76 -3.19
C SER A 407 -18.78 -12.40 -4.62
N PRO A 408 -18.74 -13.36 -5.56
CA PRO A 408 -18.40 -13.08 -6.97
C PRO A 408 -19.37 -12.06 -7.58
N ASP A 409 -20.64 -12.13 -7.19
CA ASP A 409 -21.69 -11.24 -7.66
C ASP A 409 -21.58 -9.85 -7.03
N THR A 410 -21.10 -9.75 -5.79
CA THR A 410 -20.74 -8.46 -5.17
C THR A 410 -19.62 -7.76 -5.95
N LEU A 411 -18.62 -8.50 -6.44
CA LEU A 411 -17.56 -7.96 -7.31
C LEU A 411 -18.12 -7.52 -8.66
N ARG A 412 -18.89 -8.38 -9.35
CA ARG A 412 -19.56 -8.07 -10.62
C ARG A 412 -20.43 -6.82 -10.52
N LEU A 413 -21.30 -6.74 -9.51
CA LEU A 413 -22.21 -5.61 -9.28
C LEU A 413 -21.46 -4.30 -9.06
N GLN A 414 -20.35 -4.30 -8.29
CA GLN A 414 -19.57 -3.08 -8.09
C GLN A 414 -18.81 -2.64 -9.35
N VAL A 415 -18.24 -3.56 -10.14
CA VAL A 415 -17.61 -3.20 -11.42
C VAL A 415 -18.66 -2.66 -12.40
N LEU A 416 -19.82 -3.35 -12.51
CA LEU A 416 -20.95 -2.93 -13.34
C LEU A 416 -21.45 -1.53 -12.97
N TYR A 417 -21.67 -1.27 -11.68
CA TYR A 417 -22.10 0.05 -11.16
C TYR A 417 -21.18 1.19 -11.59
N HIS A 418 -19.87 1.01 -11.49
CA HIS A 418 -18.91 2.03 -11.91
C HIS A 418 -18.86 2.18 -13.44
N MET A 419 -18.96 1.09 -14.21
CA MET A 419 -19.07 1.16 -15.68
C MET A 419 -20.34 1.90 -16.14
N LEU A 420 -21.46 1.72 -15.44
CA LEU A 420 -22.72 2.44 -15.70
C LEU A 420 -22.55 3.95 -15.45
N ILE A 421 -22.00 4.35 -14.31
CA ILE A 421 -21.71 5.76 -13.98
C ILE A 421 -20.75 6.41 -15.00
N LEU A 422 -19.79 5.65 -15.51
CA LEU A 422 -18.83 6.07 -16.54
C LEU A 422 -19.39 5.98 -17.98
N MET A 423 -20.70 5.73 -18.13
CA MET A 423 -21.42 5.62 -19.40
C MET A 423 -20.84 4.57 -20.37
N LYS A 424 -20.21 3.51 -19.86
CA LYS A 424 -19.54 2.46 -20.68
C LYS A 424 -20.51 1.41 -21.24
N PHE A 425 -21.71 1.84 -21.64
CA PHE A 425 -22.81 0.95 -22.05
C PHE A 425 -22.47 0.03 -23.23
N SER A 426 -21.63 0.48 -24.17
CA SER A 426 -21.14 -0.37 -25.28
C SER A 426 -20.26 -1.52 -24.77
N THR A 427 -19.32 -1.24 -23.87
CA THR A 427 -18.44 -2.23 -23.23
C THR A 427 -19.20 -3.17 -22.31
N ILE A 428 -20.23 -2.68 -21.59
CA ILE A 428 -21.09 -3.56 -20.79
C ILE A 428 -21.84 -4.54 -21.70
N ARG A 429 -22.38 -4.07 -22.83
CA ARG A 429 -23.11 -4.93 -23.79
C ARG A 429 -22.24 -6.05 -24.37
N THR A 430 -20.95 -5.82 -24.65
CA THR A 430 -20.06 -6.90 -25.09
C THR A 430 -19.65 -7.83 -23.93
N MET A 431 -19.45 -7.28 -22.73
CA MET A 431 -19.13 -8.04 -21.51
C MET A 431 -20.34 -8.70 -20.81
N THR A 432 -21.55 -8.65 -21.37
CA THR A 432 -22.80 -9.15 -20.75
C THR A 432 -22.67 -10.58 -20.21
N SER A 433 -21.97 -11.46 -20.94
CA SER A 433 -21.70 -12.85 -20.55
C SER A 433 -20.73 -13.02 -19.37
N MET A 434 -19.85 -12.04 -19.10
CA MET A 434 -18.95 -12.06 -17.93
C MET A 434 -19.66 -11.58 -16.65
N PHE A 435 -20.59 -10.65 -16.81
CA PHE A 435 -21.43 -10.14 -15.72
C PHE A 435 -22.56 -11.10 -15.33
N GLU A 436 -22.98 -11.99 -16.24
CA GLU A 436 -24.09 -12.94 -16.04
C GLU A 436 -25.36 -12.25 -15.53
N ILE A 437 -25.75 -11.12 -16.16
CA ILE A 437 -26.75 -10.18 -15.62
C ILE A 437 -28.09 -10.85 -15.28
N GLU A 438 -28.53 -11.84 -16.08
CA GLU A 438 -29.73 -12.65 -15.84
C GLU A 438 -29.69 -13.54 -14.57
N LYS A 439 -28.52 -13.75 -13.97
CA LYS A 439 -28.29 -14.61 -12.77
C LYS A 439 -27.92 -13.82 -11.52
N LEU A 440 -27.67 -12.52 -11.63
CA LEU A 440 -27.28 -11.68 -10.49
C LEU A 440 -28.39 -11.63 -9.44
N PRO A 441 -28.07 -11.66 -8.12
CA PRO A 441 -29.07 -11.61 -7.06
C PRO A 441 -30.00 -10.40 -7.21
N THR A 442 -31.31 -10.64 -7.28
CA THR A 442 -32.33 -9.64 -7.66
C THR A 442 -32.26 -8.36 -6.84
N GLU A 443 -32.05 -8.45 -5.53
CA GLU A 443 -31.88 -7.26 -4.67
C GLU A 443 -30.60 -6.45 -4.99
N GLY A 444 -29.48 -7.12 -5.26
CA GLY A 444 -28.23 -6.47 -5.61
C GLY A 444 -28.28 -5.83 -7.00
N ALA A 445 -28.90 -6.51 -7.96
CA ALA A 445 -29.14 -5.99 -9.31
C ALA A 445 -30.12 -4.81 -9.30
N LEU A 446 -31.18 -4.87 -8.50
CA LEU A 446 -32.13 -3.77 -8.28
C LEU A 446 -31.41 -2.52 -7.75
N ARG A 447 -30.69 -2.64 -6.63
CA ARG A 447 -29.95 -1.51 -6.02
C ARG A 447 -28.93 -0.91 -7.01
N CYS A 448 -28.19 -1.75 -7.73
CA CYS A 448 -27.23 -1.31 -8.75
C CYS A 448 -27.90 -0.54 -9.90
N MET A 449 -29.05 -1.01 -10.38
CA MET A 449 -29.86 -0.31 -11.39
C MET A 449 -30.39 1.03 -10.87
N GLU A 450 -30.93 1.06 -9.64
CA GLU A 450 -31.52 2.27 -9.05
C GLU A 450 -30.48 3.34 -8.71
N ASP A 451 -29.38 2.98 -8.03
CA ASP A 451 -28.31 3.92 -7.70
C ASP A 451 -27.71 4.55 -8.97
N ALA A 452 -27.47 3.75 -10.01
CA ALA A 452 -26.96 4.24 -11.30
C ALA A 452 -28.00 5.07 -12.08
N PHE A 453 -29.28 4.71 -12.02
CA PHE A 453 -30.36 5.47 -12.63
C PHE A 453 -30.52 6.85 -11.97
N PHE A 454 -30.64 6.89 -10.64
CA PHE A 454 -30.84 8.14 -9.90
C PHE A 454 -29.61 9.05 -9.99
N HIS A 455 -28.40 8.50 -10.07
CA HIS A 455 -27.17 9.25 -10.35
C HIS A 455 -27.24 10.09 -11.64
N PHE A 456 -27.96 9.63 -12.67
CA PHE A 456 -28.20 10.41 -13.89
C PHE A 456 -29.47 11.26 -13.80
N TYR A 457 -30.55 10.75 -13.19
CA TYR A 457 -31.81 11.48 -13.01
C TYR A 457 -31.64 12.79 -12.22
N ASP A 458 -30.88 12.75 -11.12
CA ASP A 458 -30.57 13.96 -10.32
C ASP A 458 -29.82 15.01 -11.15
N LYS A 459 -28.95 14.58 -12.07
CA LYS A 459 -28.21 15.47 -12.97
C LYS A 459 -29.10 16.09 -14.05
N CYS A 460 -30.12 15.37 -14.54
CA CYS A 460 -31.14 15.93 -15.43
C CYS A 460 -31.94 17.08 -14.77
N ASN A 461 -32.19 16.97 -13.45
CA ASN A 461 -32.91 17.96 -12.66
C ASN A 461 -32.04 19.19 -12.31
N ALA A 462 -30.72 18.99 -12.14
CA ALA A 462 -29.77 20.06 -11.85
C ALA A 462 -29.34 20.88 -13.10
N ALA A 463 -29.20 20.24 -14.26
CA ALA A 463 -28.67 20.87 -15.48
C ALA A 463 -29.75 21.03 -16.56
N SER A 464 -30.22 22.26 -16.77
CA SER A 464 -31.19 22.55 -17.82
C SER A 464 -30.66 22.20 -19.21
N ARG A 465 -31.37 21.30 -19.90
CA ARG A 465 -31.18 20.84 -21.30
C ARG A 465 -30.22 19.66 -21.59
N ASN A 466 -29.57 19.01 -20.62
CA ASN A 466 -28.61 17.94 -20.95
C ASN A 466 -29.26 16.57 -21.29
N THR A 467 -29.67 16.36 -22.56
CA THR A 467 -30.33 15.12 -23.03
C THR A 467 -29.49 13.86 -22.78
N ALA A 468 -28.16 13.97 -22.88
CA ALA A 468 -27.23 12.87 -22.69
C ALA A 468 -27.34 12.19 -21.30
N HIS A 469 -27.84 12.89 -20.27
CA HIS A 469 -28.12 12.27 -18.97
C HIS A 469 -29.44 11.48 -18.96
N THR A 470 -30.44 11.90 -19.75
CA THR A 470 -31.69 11.13 -19.91
C THR A 470 -31.45 9.88 -20.74
N GLU A 471 -30.66 10.01 -21.83
CA GLU A 471 -30.18 8.89 -22.66
C GLU A 471 -29.33 7.90 -21.84
N ALA A 472 -28.46 8.39 -20.94
CA ALA A 472 -27.70 7.55 -20.02
C ALA A 472 -28.61 6.83 -19.00
N ALA A 473 -29.58 7.52 -18.40
CA ALA A 473 -30.54 6.89 -17.48
C ALA A 473 -31.37 5.79 -18.17
N ALA A 474 -31.81 6.02 -19.41
CA ALA A 474 -32.46 4.99 -20.23
C ALA A 474 -31.51 3.82 -20.55
N SER A 475 -30.23 4.11 -20.84
CA SER A 475 -29.21 3.09 -21.12
C SER A 475 -28.85 2.23 -19.89
N VAL A 476 -28.97 2.77 -18.67
CA VAL A 476 -28.92 1.97 -17.43
C VAL A 476 -30.06 0.96 -17.42
N LEU A 477 -31.31 1.39 -17.64
CA LEU A 477 -32.47 0.50 -17.66
C LEU A 477 -32.34 -0.58 -18.74
N ASP A 478 -31.91 -0.23 -19.95
CA ASP A 478 -31.68 -1.18 -21.04
C ASP A 478 -30.59 -2.22 -20.73
N THR A 479 -29.62 -1.89 -19.87
CA THR A 479 -28.57 -2.85 -19.45
C THR A 479 -29.14 -4.01 -18.63
N PHE A 480 -30.18 -3.76 -17.83
CA PHE A 480 -30.85 -4.79 -17.03
C PHE A 480 -32.05 -5.43 -17.74
N ARG A 481 -32.21 -5.24 -19.06
CA ARG A 481 -33.34 -5.75 -19.85
C ARG A 481 -33.53 -7.28 -19.80
N GLU A 482 -32.45 -8.03 -19.60
CA GLU A 482 -32.47 -9.50 -19.54
C GLU A 482 -32.85 -10.04 -18.14
N HIS A 483 -32.73 -9.22 -17.09
CA HIS A 483 -33.13 -9.59 -15.73
C HIS A 483 -34.64 -9.46 -15.56
N LYS A 484 -35.34 -10.60 -15.59
CA LYS A 484 -36.82 -10.67 -15.68
C LYS A 484 -37.50 -10.09 -14.46
N ASP A 485 -36.98 -10.35 -13.26
CA ASP A 485 -37.56 -9.90 -11.99
C ASP A 485 -37.59 -8.37 -11.88
N LEU A 486 -36.64 -7.68 -12.51
CA LEU A 486 -36.56 -6.22 -12.51
C LEU A 486 -37.55 -5.55 -13.49
N CYS A 487 -38.31 -6.32 -14.26
CA CYS A 487 -39.09 -5.78 -15.39
C CYS A 487 -40.13 -4.74 -14.98
N GLU A 488 -40.89 -4.95 -13.89
CA GLU A 488 -41.90 -4.00 -13.41
C GLU A 488 -41.27 -2.70 -12.93
N ARG A 489 -40.23 -2.79 -12.09
CA ARG A 489 -39.52 -1.59 -11.59
C ARG A 489 -38.81 -0.84 -12.72
N ARG A 490 -38.24 -1.55 -13.68
CA ARG A 490 -37.65 -0.96 -14.90
C ARG A 490 -38.70 -0.23 -15.76
N GLN A 491 -39.94 -0.72 -15.82
CA GLN A 491 -41.06 0.01 -16.46
C GLN A 491 -41.44 1.27 -15.68
N SER A 492 -41.57 1.19 -14.35
CA SER A 492 -41.85 2.34 -13.47
C SER A 492 -40.79 3.45 -13.61
N LEU A 493 -39.50 3.10 -13.60
CA LEU A 493 -38.39 4.04 -13.82
C LEU A 493 -38.34 4.58 -15.26
N SER A 494 -38.71 3.78 -16.27
CA SER A 494 -38.85 4.25 -17.66
C SER A 494 -39.99 5.26 -17.81
N ALA A 495 -41.11 5.04 -17.11
CA ALA A 495 -42.22 5.98 -17.05
C ALA A 495 -41.80 7.29 -16.34
N LEU A 496 -40.99 7.22 -15.27
CA LEU A 496 -40.45 8.40 -14.58
C LEU A 496 -39.63 9.33 -15.51
N LEU A 497 -38.84 8.75 -16.43
CA LEU A 497 -38.10 9.54 -17.44
C LEU A 497 -39.05 10.27 -18.38
N LYS A 498 -40.08 9.59 -18.91
CA LYS A 498 -41.05 10.20 -19.82
C LYS A 498 -41.91 11.26 -19.12
N VAL A 499 -42.31 11.03 -17.87
CA VAL A 499 -43.01 12.04 -17.04
C VAL A 499 -42.15 13.30 -16.91
N PHE A 500 -40.84 13.17 -16.70
CA PHE A 500 -39.89 14.29 -16.70
C PHE A 500 -39.81 14.98 -18.08
N GLU A 501 -39.74 14.23 -19.17
CA GLU A 501 -39.69 14.79 -20.53
C GLU A 501 -40.97 15.53 -20.91
N LEU A 502 -42.14 14.95 -20.62
CA LEU A 502 -43.45 15.55 -20.90
C LEU A 502 -43.70 16.80 -20.06
N LEU A 503 -43.33 16.81 -18.77
CA LEU A 503 -43.41 18.02 -17.94
C LEU A 503 -42.47 19.13 -18.43
N ARG A 504 -41.31 18.77 -19.01
CA ARG A 504 -40.40 19.73 -19.65
C ARG A 504 -40.99 20.31 -20.94
N GLU A 505 -41.66 19.50 -21.76
CA GLU A 505 -42.37 19.97 -22.97
C GLU A 505 -43.57 20.85 -22.64
N LEU A 506 -44.33 20.50 -21.60
CA LEU A 506 -45.43 21.29 -21.04
C LEU A 506 -44.96 22.54 -20.24
N GLN A 507 -43.66 22.87 -20.32
CA GLN A 507 -43.02 24.05 -19.71
C GLN A 507 -43.21 24.14 -18.18
N ALA A 508 -43.29 22.98 -17.51
CA ALA A 508 -43.59 22.84 -16.09
C ALA A 508 -42.46 22.19 -15.26
N PRO A 509 -41.20 22.69 -15.34
CA PRO A 509 -40.05 22.08 -14.66
C PRO A 509 -40.10 22.19 -13.13
N SER A 510 -40.97 23.02 -12.58
CA SER A 510 -41.26 23.12 -11.14
C SER A 510 -41.68 21.77 -10.54
N PHE A 511 -42.56 21.05 -11.23
CA PHE A 511 -43.13 19.78 -10.77
C PHE A 511 -42.13 18.61 -10.78
N VAL A 512 -40.99 18.74 -11.49
CA VAL A 512 -39.97 17.68 -11.60
C VAL A 512 -39.31 17.38 -10.25
N ARG A 513 -39.05 18.40 -9.43
CA ARG A 513 -38.25 18.26 -8.19
C ARG A 513 -38.90 17.36 -7.14
N ASP A 514 -40.22 17.22 -7.20
CA ASP A 514 -41.01 16.44 -6.27
C ASP A 514 -41.22 14.97 -6.68
N LEU A 515 -40.86 14.57 -7.92
CA LEU A 515 -41.12 13.22 -8.44
C LEU A 515 -40.25 12.10 -7.84
N ARG A 516 -39.23 12.46 -7.04
CA ARG A 516 -38.32 11.49 -6.40
C ARG A 516 -38.86 10.95 -5.06
N SER A 517 -39.78 11.65 -4.40
CA SER A 517 -40.31 11.18 -3.11
C SER A 517 -41.23 9.97 -3.26
N GLU A 518 -41.15 9.03 -2.32
CA GLU A 518 -42.05 7.87 -2.21
C GLU A 518 -43.52 8.26 -1.89
N ASP A 519 -43.79 9.56 -1.68
CA ASP A 519 -45.12 10.16 -1.63
C ASP A 519 -45.91 9.93 -2.93
N THR A 520 -46.62 8.80 -3.01
CA THR A 520 -47.54 8.45 -4.11
C THR A 520 -48.63 9.50 -4.36
N THR A 521 -48.88 10.38 -3.38
CA THR A 521 -49.79 11.53 -3.47
C THR A 521 -49.31 12.62 -4.44
N LYS A 522 -48.00 12.77 -4.64
CA LYS A 522 -47.43 13.75 -5.60
C LYS A 522 -47.41 13.24 -7.02
N THR A 523 -47.31 11.92 -7.20
CA THR A 523 -47.45 11.24 -8.50
C THR A 523 -48.89 10.85 -8.83
N ASP A 524 -49.86 11.29 -8.00
CA ASP A 524 -51.28 11.07 -8.25
C ASP A 524 -51.79 11.93 -9.41
N ILE A 525 -52.45 11.29 -10.37
CA ILE A 525 -53.03 11.92 -11.57
C ILE A 525 -54.09 12.95 -11.18
N HIS A 526 -54.85 12.68 -10.11
CA HIS A 526 -55.91 13.54 -9.59
C HIS A 526 -55.37 14.73 -8.79
N VAL A 527 -54.06 14.79 -8.53
CA VAL A 527 -53.38 15.91 -7.88
C VAL A 527 -52.49 16.67 -8.87
N LEU A 528 -51.64 15.96 -9.61
CA LEU A 528 -50.66 16.54 -10.51
C LEU A 528 -51.29 17.23 -11.72
N ILE A 529 -52.20 16.58 -12.45
CA ILE A 529 -52.76 17.15 -13.68
C ILE A 529 -53.62 18.41 -13.40
N PRO A 530 -54.53 18.42 -12.41
CA PRO A 530 -55.24 19.65 -12.04
C PRO A 530 -54.30 20.78 -11.58
N SER A 531 -53.25 20.45 -10.83
CA SER A 531 -52.28 21.44 -10.33
C SER A 531 -51.40 22.00 -11.46
N LEU A 532 -51.01 21.15 -12.41
CA LEU A 532 -50.29 21.50 -13.62
C LEU A 532 -51.10 22.47 -14.48
N LEU A 533 -52.34 22.12 -14.83
CA LEU A 533 -53.21 22.96 -15.66
C LEU A 533 -53.53 24.30 -14.99
N LYS A 534 -53.73 24.32 -13.66
CA LYS A 534 -53.94 25.55 -12.88
C LYS A 534 -52.71 26.47 -12.82
N THR A 535 -51.50 25.89 -12.79
CA THR A 535 -50.24 26.66 -12.66
C THR A 535 -49.68 27.09 -14.01
N HIS A 536 -49.78 26.22 -15.01
CA HIS A 536 -49.31 26.43 -16.38
C HIS A 536 -50.52 26.45 -17.32
N VAL A 537 -51.31 27.52 -17.27
CA VAL A 537 -52.60 27.65 -17.98
C VAL A 537 -52.51 27.32 -19.48
N LYS A 538 -51.37 27.55 -20.15
CA LYS A 538 -51.21 27.18 -21.58
C LYS A 538 -51.14 25.66 -21.85
N ALA A 539 -50.97 24.83 -20.84
CA ALA A 539 -50.78 23.38 -20.98
C ALA A 539 -52.02 22.64 -21.52
N TYR A 540 -53.25 23.18 -21.37
CA TYR A 540 -54.44 22.52 -21.95
C TYR A 540 -54.34 22.36 -23.46
N LYS A 541 -53.65 23.29 -24.16
CA LYS A 541 -53.49 23.30 -25.63
C LYS A 541 -52.68 22.11 -26.16
N ALA A 542 -52.02 21.36 -25.29
CA ALA A 542 -51.23 20.18 -25.63
C ALA A 542 -51.88 18.92 -25.03
N LEU A 543 -53.19 18.74 -25.25
CA LEU A 543 -54.00 17.66 -24.69
C LEU A 543 -53.34 16.28 -24.83
N ASP A 544 -52.77 15.94 -26.00
CA ASP A 544 -52.07 14.66 -26.21
C ASP A 544 -50.87 14.45 -25.28
N ASN A 545 -50.11 15.51 -24.97
CA ASN A 545 -49.01 15.43 -24.01
C ASN A 545 -49.51 15.31 -22.56
N VAL A 546 -50.66 15.92 -22.23
CA VAL A 546 -51.30 15.76 -20.90
C VAL A 546 -51.92 14.36 -20.75
N LEU A 547 -52.46 13.79 -21.83
CA LEU A 547 -52.93 12.40 -21.90
C LEU A 547 -51.76 11.41 -21.73
N ALA A 548 -50.67 11.61 -22.48
CA ALA A 548 -49.45 10.82 -22.35
C ALA A 548 -48.87 10.90 -20.93
N LEU A 549 -48.88 12.09 -20.31
CA LEU A 549 -48.47 12.29 -18.92
C LEU A 549 -49.33 11.46 -17.96
N GLY A 550 -50.66 11.49 -18.10
CA GLY A 550 -51.56 10.64 -17.31
C GLY A 550 -51.30 9.15 -17.48
N VAL A 551 -51.04 8.70 -18.72
CA VAL A 551 -50.74 7.29 -19.03
C VAL A 551 -49.41 6.84 -18.41
N GLU A 552 -48.37 7.67 -18.44
CA GLU A 552 -47.08 7.31 -17.82
C GLU A 552 -47.10 7.48 -16.29
N LEU A 553 -47.94 8.35 -15.71
CA LEU A 553 -48.18 8.39 -14.26
C LEU A 553 -48.87 7.10 -13.75
N LEU A 554 -49.83 6.54 -14.48
CA LEU A 554 -50.41 5.22 -14.16
C LEU A 554 -49.33 4.13 -14.12
N LYS A 555 -48.41 4.14 -15.10
CA LYS A 555 -47.31 3.17 -15.19
C LYS A 555 -46.27 3.38 -14.08
N LEU A 556 -45.97 4.62 -13.74
CA LEU A 556 -45.06 4.98 -12.64
C LEU A 556 -45.53 4.40 -11.30
N ARG A 557 -46.84 4.50 -11.02
CA ARG A 557 -47.50 3.94 -9.82
C ARG A 557 -47.80 2.43 -9.88
N GLY A 558 -47.62 1.78 -11.03
CA GLY A 558 -48.00 0.36 -11.22
C GLY A 558 -49.51 0.12 -11.37
N GLU A 559 -50.29 1.19 -11.57
CA GLU A 559 -51.76 1.16 -11.67
C GLU A 559 -52.25 0.97 -13.12
N PHE A 560 -51.34 0.91 -14.09
CA PHE A 560 -51.67 0.69 -15.50
C PHE A 560 -52.05 -0.77 -15.80
N GLN A 561 -53.31 -0.99 -16.19
CA GLN A 561 -53.89 -2.31 -16.44
C GLN A 561 -53.55 -2.81 -17.85
N TYR A 562 -52.37 -3.42 -18.00
CA TYR A 562 -51.91 -4.02 -19.26
C TYR A 562 -52.84 -5.10 -19.85
N GLU A 563 -53.74 -5.68 -19.04
CA GLU A 563 -54.77 -6.62 -19.49
C GLU A 563 -55.93 -5.95 -20.25
N ASN A 564 -56.23 -4.68 -19.94
CA ASN A 564 -57.29 -3.91 -20.59
C ASN A 564 -56.92 -2.43 -20.76
N PRO A 565 -55.85 -2.13 -21.54
CA PRO A 565 -55.35 -0.77 -21.69
C PRO A 565 -56.34 0.14 -22.41
N LEU A 566 -57.19 -0.41 -23.30
CA LEU A 566 -58.15 0.37 -24.08
C LEU A 566 -59.22 1.02 -23.19
N ASN A 567 -59.79 0.30 -22.23
CA ASN A 567 -60.82 0.86 -21.34
C ASN A 567 -60.21 1.88 -20.37
N GLN A 568 -59.02 1.60 -19.82
CA GLN A 568 -58.36 2.52 -18.90
C GLN A 568 -57.92 3.81 -19.61
N ILE A 569 -57.42 3.72 -20.85
CA ILE A 569 -57.13 4.90 -21.67
C ILE A 569 -58.42 5.68 -21.98
N GLN A 570 -59.55 5.03 -22.26
CA GLN A 570 -60.82 5.74 -22.50
C GLN A 570 -61.33 6.49 -21.25
N ASP A 571 -61.37 5.85 -20.08
CA ASP A 571 -61.77 6.53 -18.83
C ASP A 571 -60.78 7.67 -18.47
N LEU A 572 -59.47 7.50 -18.73
CA LEU A 572 -58.47 8.57 -18.57
C LEU A 572 -58.65 9.71 -19.57
N THR A 573 -58.95 9.43 -20.85
CA THR A 573 -59.22 10.46 -21.86
C THR A 573 -60.41 11.31 -21.47
N LEU A 574 -61.51 10.71 -20.99
CA LEU A 574 -62.66 11.45 -20.49
C LEU A 574 -62.30 12.35 -19.29
N TYR A 575 -61.44 11.88 -18.39
CA TYR A 575 -60.98 12.66 -17.24
C TYR A 575 -60.08 13.84 -17.64
N VAL A 576 -59.06 13.60 -18.47
CA VAL A 576 -58.08 14.61 -18.87
C VAL A 576 -58.65 15.61 -19.87
N ALA A 577 -59.43 15.17 -20.86
CA ALA A 577 -60.09 16.08 -21.80
C ALA A 577 -61.05 17.04 -21.07
N ARG A 578 -61.81 16.53 -20.08
CA ARG A 578 -62.62 17.37 -19.20
C ARG A 578 -61.78 18.42 -18.47
N LEU A 579 -60.66 18.03 -17.83
CA LEU A 579 -59.80 18.99 -17.13
C LEU A 579 -59.18 20.04 -18.07
N CYS A 580 -58.79 19.64 -19.28
CA CYS A 580 -58.29 20.57 -20.29
C CYS A 580 -59.38 21.53 -20.77
N ILE A 581 -60.64 21.10 -20.86
CA ILE A 581 -61.79 21.98 -21.14
C ILE A 581 -62.07 22.92 -19.95
N GLU A 582 -62.09 22.43 -18.70
CA GLU A 582 -62.24 23.27 -17.52
C GLU A 582 -61.12 24.34 -17.41
N ALA A 583 -59.90 24.01 -17.87
CA ALA A 583 -58.78 24.94 -17.94
C ALA A 583 -58.85 25.90 -19.14
N SER A 584 -59.35 25.47 -20.31
CA SER A 584 -59.54 26.36 -21.46
C SER A 584 -60.68 27.35 -21.24
N LEU A 585 -61.75 26.94 -20.54
CA LEU A 585 -62.81 27.83 -20.07
C LEU A 585 -62.29 28.88 -19.07
N GLN A 586 -61.44 28.48 -18.11
CA GLN A 586 -60.75 29.43 -17.22
C GLN A 586 -59.83 30.40 -17.98
N ALA A 587 -59.32 30.01 -19.14
CA ALA A 587 -58.55 30.86 -20.05
C ALA A 587 -59.41 31.60 -21.09
N THR A 588 -60.74 31.49 -21.04
CA THR A 588 -61.73 32.01 -22.02
C THR A 588 -61.57 31.51 -23.47
N ASP A 589 -60.85 30.41 -23.69
CA ASP A 589 -60.62 29.80 -25.00
C ASP A 589 -61.72 28.78 -25.35
N LEU A 590 -62.90 29.31 -25.70
CA LEU A 590 -64.07 28.49 -26.01
C LEU A 590 -63.89 27.66 -27.29
N VAL A 591 -63.05 28.11 -28.23
CA VAL A 591 -62.80 27.40 -29.50
C VAL A 591 -62.09 26.08 -29.21
N CYS A 592 -60.99 26.13 -28.44
CA CYS A 592 -60.27 24.94 -27.99
C CYS A 592 -61.14 24.04 -27.10
N ALA A 593 -62.04 24.62 -26.30
CA ALA A 593 -63.02 23.86 -25.51
C ALA A 593 -63.99 23.04 -26.39
N ARG A 594 -64.53 23.64 -27.47
CA ARG A 594 -65.41 22.98 -28.45
C ARG A 594 -64.68 21.89 -29.23
N GLU A 595 -63.45 22.16 -29.66
CA GLU A 595 -62.60 21.19 -30.36
C GLU A 595 -62.39 19.92 -29.52
N TYR A 596 -61.97 20.05 -28.27
CA TYR A 596 -61.78 18.88 -27.39
C TYR A 596 -63.07 18.13 -27.03
N LEU A 597 -64.21 18.83 -26.95
CA LEU A 597 -65.51 18.18 -26.77
C LEU A 597 -65.86 17.29 -27.98
N ASN A 598 -65.69 17.81 -29.18
CA ASN A 598 -66.06 17.14 -30.42
C ASN A 598 -65.08 16.02 -30.79
N ASP A 599 -63.77 16.26 -30.70
CA ASP A 599 -62.76 15.32 -31.20
C ASP A 599 -62.45 14.18 -30.22
N HIS A 600 -62.60 14.41 -28.90
CA HIS A 600 -62.22 13.44 -27.87
C HIS A 600 -63.38 12.91 -27.00
N ILE A 601 -64.46 13.68 -26.80
CA ILE A 601 -65.59 13.26 -25.95
C ILE A 601 -66.75 12.70 -26.77
N GLU A 602 -67.16 13.32 -27.89
CA GLU A 602 -68.25 12.80 -28.74
C GLU A 602 -68.01 11.34 -29.20
N PRO A 603 -66.81 10.94 -29.69
CA PRO A 603 -66.57 9.57 -30.17
C PRO A 603 -66.59 8.53 -29.06
N LEU A 604 -66.59 8.95 -27.79
CA LEU A 604 -66.76 8.09 -26.61
C LEU A 604 -68.21 8.14 -26.07
N ALA A 605 -68.93 9.26 -26.25
CA ALA A 605 -70.32 9.44 -25.87
C ALA A 605 -71.28 8.46 -26.56
N GLU A 606 -70.97 8.02 -27.78
CA GLU A 606 -71.72 6.94 -28.46
C GLU A 606 -71.54 5.56 -27.80
N LYS A 607 -70.43 5.35 -27.08
CA LYS A 607 -69.96 4.03 -26.63
C LYS A 607 -70.09 3.82 -25.12
N SER A 608 -70.09 4.91 -24.34
CA SER A 608 -70.13 4.87 -22.87
C SER A 608 -71.21 5.79 -22.30
N PRO A 609 -72.10 5.31 -21.41
CA PRO A 609 -73.11 6.16 -20.78
C PRO A 609 -72.50 7.23 -19.88
N LYS A 610 -71.31 6.99 -19.29
CA LYS A 610 -70.55 8.02 -18.56
C LYS A 610 -70.14 9.17 -19.50
N ALA A 611 -69.61 8.81 -20.66
CA ALA A 611 -69.17 9.79 -21.66
C ALA A 611 -70.36 10.58 -22.23
N LYS A 612 -71.51 9.93 -22.44
CA LYS A 612 -72.74 10.62 -22.85
C LYS A 612 -73.21 11.64 -21.82
N ASP A 613 -73.17 11.29 -20.54
CA ASP A 613 -73.55 12.20 -19.45
C ASP A 613 -72.55 13.36 -19.29
N LEU A 614 -71.25 13.11 -19.49
CA LEU A 614 -70.24 14.16 -19.53
C LEU A 614 -70.44 15.12 -20.72
N TYR A 615 -70.69 14.57 -21.91
CA TYR A 615 -70.77 15.32 -23.17
C TYR A 615 -71.81 16.46 -23.14
N TRP A 616 -73.05 16.19 -22.69
CA TRP A 616 -74.07 17.23 -22.63
C TRP A 616 -73.79 18.28 -21.54
N ARG A 617 -73.19 17.88 -20.41
CA ARG A 617 -72.81 18.79 -19.32
C ARG A 617 -71.70 19.73 -19.77
N THR A 618 -70.64 19.18 -20.36
CA THR A 618 -69.51 19.98 -20.84
C THR A 618 -69.93 20.91 -21.99
N ALA A 619 -70.86 20.50 -22.87
CA ALA A 619 -71.48 21.41 -23.83
C ALA A 619 -72.21 22.58 -23.13
N TYR A 620 -73.02 22.30 -22.10
CA TYR A 620 -73.69 23.34 -21.31
C TYR A 620 -72.70 24.27 -20.59
N ASP A 621 -71.65 23.72 -19.97
CA ASP A 621 -70.61 24.49 -19.27
C ASP A 621 -69.83 25.42 -20.22
N ILE A 622 -69.52 24.97 -21.45
CA ILE A 622 -68.92 25.82 -22.49
C ILE A 622 -69.88 26.95 -22.89
N GLY A 623 -71.16 26.61 -23.12
CA GLY A 623 -72.20 27.60 -23.42
C GLY A 623 -72.44 28.63 -22.31
N LYS A 624 -72.19 28.24 -21.05
CA LYS A 624 -72.35 29.07 -19.85
C LYS A 624 -71.17 30.03 -19.62
N CYS A 625 -70.02 29.80 -20.22
CA CYS A 625 -68.85 30.66 -20.10
C CYS A 625 -69.04 31.98 -20.91
N PRO A 626 -68.79 33.17 -20.34
CA PRO A 626 -69.03 34.44 -21.02
C PRO A 626 -68.12 34.64 -22.25
N ALA A 627 -68.68 35.16 -23.34
CA ALA A 627 -67.99 35.34 -24.62
C ALA A 627 -67.66 36.80 -24.94
N ILE A 628 -66.37 37.12 -24.99
CA ILE A 628 -65.85 38.47 -25.30
C ILE A 628 -65.81 38.71 -26.83
N THR A 629 -65.41 37.71 -27.63
CA THR A 629 -65.32 37.80 -29.10
C THR A 629 -66.60 37.34 -29.80
N ALA A 630 -66.77 37.70 -31.09
CA ALA A 630 -67.90 37.22 -31.89
C ALA A 630 -67.87 35.70 -32.09
N THR A 631 -66.70 35.14 -32.43
CA THR A 631 -66.49 33.69 -32.58
C THR A 631 -66.79 32.91 -31.29
N ALA A 632 -66.52 33.49 -30.11
CA ALA A 632 -66.89 32.88 -28.84
C ALA A 632 -68.42 32.87 -28.61
N ARG A 633 -69.19 33.81 -29.17
CA ARG A 633 -70.67 33.82 -29.10
C ARG A 633 -71.28 32.77 -30.02
N GLU A 634 -70.74 32.61 -31.22
CA GLU A 634 -71.10 31.51 -32.14
C GLU A 634 -70.91 30.16 -31.44
N VAL A 635 -69.73 29.94 -30.84
CA VAL A 635 -69.44 28.75 -30.02
C VAL A 635 -70.40 28.58 -28.84
N ARG A 636 -70.80 29.66 -28.13
CA ARG A 636 -71.81 29.55 -27.06
C ARG A 636 -73.15 29.04 -27.59
N SER A 637 -73.68 29.60 -28.70
CA SER A 637 -74.96 29.14 -29.26
C SER A 637 -74.87 27.69 -29.75
N ASP A 638 -73.81 27.32 -30.48
CA ASP A 638 -73.55 25.93 -30.91
C ASP A 638 -73.63 24.94 -29.73
N MET A 639 -72.95 25.27 -28.64
CA MET A 639 -72.80 24.38 -27.49
C MET A 639 -74.05 24.31 -26.60
N LEU A 640 -74.83 25.40 -26.50
CA LEU A 640 -76.14 25.39 -25.85
C LEU A 640 -77.16 24.58 -26.66
N GLN A 641 -77.19 24.76 -27.99
CA GLN A 641 -78.04 23.94 -28.88
C GLN A 641 -77.66 22.45 -28.83
N LEU A 642 -76.35 22.14 -28.78
CA LEU A 642 -75.85 20.78 -28.59
C LEU A 642 -76.26 20.18 -27.24
N ALA A 643 -76.18 20.94 -26.16
CA ALA A 643 -76.64 20.52 -24.84
C ALA A 643 -78.15 20.20 -24.86
N ILE A 644 -78.98 21.09 -25.41
CA ILE A 644 -80.43 20.88 -25.60
C ILE A 644 -80.71 19.59 -26.39
N ALA A 645 -79.93 19.30 -27.43
CA ALA A 645 -80.12 18.12 -28.28
C ALA A 645 -79.71 16.78 -27.63
N LYS A 646 -78.89 16.80 -26.57
CA LYS A 646 -78.23 15.59 -26.02
C LYS A 646 -78.54 15.33 -24.53
N ALA A 647 -78.99 16.33 -23.77
CA ALA A 647 -79.26 16.25 -22.33
C ALA A 647 -80.49 15.38 -21.96
N PRO A 648 -80.56 14.87 -20.70
CA PRO A 648 -81.77 14.24 -20.19
C PRO A 648 -82.91 15.26 -20.03
N LYS A 649 -84.15 14.80 -20.19
CA LYS A 649 -85.36 15.66 -20.21
C LYS A 649 -85.52 16.51 -18.95
N ASP A 650 -85.08 15.94 -17.84
CA ASP A 650 -85.08 16.47 -16.48
C ASP A 650 -84.14 17.68 -16.29
N MET A 651 -83.13 17.84 -17.15
CA MET A 651 -82.21 18.99 -17.15
C MET A 651 -82.50 20.03 -18.25
N LEU A 652 -83.33 19.70 -19.24
CA LEU A 652 -83.66 20.61 -20.35
C LEU A 652 -84.20 21.99 -19.91
N PRO A 653 -85.04 22.14 -18.86
CA PRO A 653 -85.54 23.47 -18.47
C PRO A 653 -84.42 24.45 -18.11
N GLU A 654 -83.41 24.04 -17.32
CA GLU A 654 -82.28 24.91 -16.93
C GLU A 654 -81.45 25.35 -18.14
N ILE A 655 -81.30 24.46 -19.13
CA ILE A 655 -80.53 24.72 -20.35
C ILE A 655 -81.32 25.67 -21.28
N PHE A 656 -82.65 25.48 -21.41
CA PHE A 656 -83.51 26.36 -22.21
C PHE A 656 -83.65 27.77 -21.60
N ASP A 657 -83.80 27.87 -20.28
CA ASP A 657 -83.86 29.17 -19.59
C ASP A 657 -82.57 29.96 -19.82
N TYR A 658 -81.41 29.30 -19.73
CA TYR A 658 -80.11 29.93 -19.96
C TYR A 658 -79.84 30.26 -21.44
N TRP A 659 -80.27 29.40 -22.38
CA TRP A 659 -80.18 29.70 -23.81
C TRP A 659 -81.05 30.90 -24.21
N THR A 660 -82.25 31.01 -23.65
CA THR A 660 -83.13 32.17 -23.88
C THR A 660 -82.48 33.47 -23.41
N GLN A 661 -81.88 33.47 -22.22
CA GLN A 661 -81.11 34.60 -21.68
C GLN A 661 -79.91 34.96 -22.58
N PHE A 662 -79.22 33.96 -23.15
CA PHE A 662 -78.11 34.19 -24.06
C PHE A 662 -78.53 34.82 -25.40
N GLU A 663 -79.66 34.42 -25.99
CA GLU A 663 -80.15 35.06 -27.22
C GLU A 663 -80.58 36.51 -26.94
N GLU A 664 -81.18 36.81 -25.77
CA GLU A 664 -81.47 38.19 -25.32
C GLU A 664 -80.18 39.02 -25.08
N GLU A 665 -79.11 38.43 -24.52
CA GLU A 665 -77.77 39.05 -24.44
C GLU A 665 -77.19 39.36 -25.84
N ASN A 666 -77.40 38.46 -26.80
CA ASN A 666 -76.81 38.55 -28.13
C ASN A 666 -77.52 39.59 -29.01
N ASP A 667 -78.86 39.61 -29.00
CA ASP A 667 -79.68 40.64 -29.67
C ASP A 667 -79.35 42.04 -29.14
N THR A 668 -79.25 42.21 -27.82
CA THR A 668 -78.91 43.51 -27.22
C THR A 668 -77.47 43.95 -27.55
N ALA A 669 -76.52 43.01 -27.58
CA ALA A 669 -75.13 43.31 -27.95
C ALA A 669 -74.93 43.57 -29.46
N ALA A 670 -75.78 43.01 -30.34
CA ALA A 670 -75.78 43.33 -31.77
C ALA A 670 -76.21 44.80 -31.99
N ASN A 671 -77.30 45.22 -31.34
CA ASN A 671 -77.83 46.59 -31.39
C ASN A 671 -76.90 47.67 -30.80
N MET A 672 -75.82 47.29 -30.08
CA MET A 672 -74.81 48.24 -29.61
C MET A 672 -73.64 48.42 -30.58
N LYS A 673 -73.23 47.36 -31.30
CA LYS A 673 -72.07 47.42 -32.21
C LYS A 673 -72.26 48.32 -33.43
N GLU A 674 -73.48 48.72 -33.76
CA GLU A 674 -73.76 49.72 -34.81
C GLU A 674 -73.43 51.17 -34.39
N LYS A 675 -72.98 51.43 -33.15
CA LYS A 675 -72.65 52.79 -32.66
C LYS A 675 -71.16 53.07 -32.47
N ASP A 676 -70.37 52.09 -32.09
CA ASP A 676 -69.01 52.32 -31.57
C ASP A 676 -67.92 52.17 -32.67
N ILE A 677 -68.19 52.63 -33.90
CA ILE A 677 -67.29 52.53 -35.07
C ILE A 677 -66.77 53.92 -35.54
N GLU A 678 -67.23 55.03 -34.96
CA GLU A 678 -66.87 56.38 -35.44
C GLU A 678 -65.57 57.00 -34.87
N ASP A 679 -64.99 56.52 -33.76
CA ASP A 679 -63.87 57.20 -33.07
C ASP A 679 -62.58 56.37 -32.85
N ASP A 680 -61.46 57.13 -32.88
CA ASP A 680 -60.06 56.86 -32.48
C ASP A 680 -59.07 56.02 -33.35
N TYR A 681 -57.82 56.53 -33.33
CA TYR A 681 -56.59 56.14 -34.07
C TYR A 681 -55.36 56.65 -33.24
N VAL A 682 -54.12 56.62 -33.77
CA VAL A 682 -52.85 57.22 -33.19
C VAL A 682 -52.12 56.36 -32.11
N ASP A 683 -50.77 56.27 -31.97
CA ASP A 683 -49.60 56.41 -32.90
C ASP A 683 -48.26 55.91 -32.22
N ASP A 684 -47.13 55.97 -32.96
CA ASP A 684 -45.69 55.60 -32.75
C ASP A 684 -44.94 55.68 -31.37
N PHE A 685 -43.85 54.87 -31.24
CA PHE A 685 -42.52 55.09 -30.55
C PHE A 685 -41.65 53.77 -30.49
N GLU A 686 -40.30 53.67 -30.33
CA GLU A 686 -39.07 54.42 -30.74
C GLU A 686 -37.80 53.49 -30.62
N TRP A 687 -36.58 53.97 -30.21
CA TRP A 687 -35.22 53.35 -30.34
C TRP A 687 -34.29 53.70 -29.10
N PRO A 688 -32.93 53.48 -28.97
CA PRO A 688 -31.85 53.05 -29.88
C PRO A 688 -30.84 51.95 -29.34
N VAL A 689 -29.51 52.20 -29.31
CA VAL A 689 -28.36 51.22 -29.37
C VAL A 689 -27.10 51.71 -28.56
N ASP A 690 -25.93 51.04 -28.72
CA ASP A 690 -24.50 51.41 -28.41
C ASP A 690 -23.94 51.07 -26.99
N GLU A 691 -22.71 50.59 -26.65
CA GLU A 691 -21.31 50.42 -27.20
C GLU A 691 -20.26 51.49 -26.72
N ASP A 692 -18.99 51.22 -26.27
CA ASP A 692 -18.29 50.06 -25.63
C ASP A 692 -16.89 50.47 -24.98
N ASP A 693 -15.84 49.62 -24.98
CA ASP A 693 -14.34 49.86 -24.92
C ASP A 693 -13.42 49.74 -23.61
N ASP A 694 -12.28 49.02 -23.82
CA ASP A 694 -10.82 49.28 -23.53
C ASP A 694 -9.92 49.02 -22.25
N ASP A 695 -8.67 48.58 -22.59
CA ASP A 695 -7.27 48.85 -22.07
C ASP A 695 -6.46 47.94 -21.05
N GLU A 696 -5.09 47.95 -21.14
CA GLU A 696 -4.17 46.82 -20.73
C GLU A 696 -3.03 47.04 -19.62
N PRO A 697 -1.66 46.83 -19.73
CA PRO A 697 -0.82 46.27 -18.60
C PRO A 697 0.54 46.99 -18.24
N ILE A 698 1.46 46.34 -17.45
CA ILE A 698 2.96 46.20 -17.66
C ILE A 698 3.83 45.77 -16.41
N TYR A 699 4.74 44.77 -16.63
CA TYR A 699 6.03 44.32 -16.00
C TYR A 699 6.69 44.91 -14.70
N ARG A 700 7.40 44.04 -13.92
CA ARG A 700 8.92 44.00 -13.81
C ARG A 700 9.65 42.92 -12.93
N ASN A 701 10.62 42.24 -13.55
CA ASN A 701 12.03 41.89 -13.19
C ASN A 701 12.53 41.11 -11.92
N GLN A 702 13.71 40.46 -12.12
CA GLN A 702 14.57 39.64 -11.20
C GLN A 702 15.85 40.43 -10.74
N PRO A 703 17.03 39.86 -10.29
CA PRO A 703 17.40 38.59 -9.62
C PRO A 703 18.47 38.72 -8.45
N GLU A 704 19.01 37.57 -7.96
CA GLU A 704 20.46 37.27 -7.72
C GLU A 704 21.14 37.42 -6.32
N LYS A 705 21.73 36.33 -5.76
CA LYS A 705 23.19 36.11 -5.44
C LYS A 705 23.52 34.93 -4.47
N THR A 706 24.83 34.65 -4.30
CA THR A 706 25.47 33.40 -3.84
C THR A 706 26.13 33.48 -2.44
N ASN A 707 26.48 32.33 -1.82
CA ASN A 707 27.87 31.94 -1.49
C ASN A 707 28.02 30.57 -0.77
N SER A 708 29.25 30.19 -0.40
CA SER A 708 29.75 28.82 -0.21
C SER A 708 30.36 28.53 1.18
N SER A 709 30.69 27.25 1.44
CA SER A 709 31.71 26.83 2.42
C SER A 709 32.35 25.48 2.05
N ARG A 710 33.51 25.17 2.64
CA ARG A 710 34.27 23.91 2.53
C ARG A 710 34.93 23.60 3.89
N HIS A 711 35.07 22.32 4.23
CA HIS A 711 35.98 21.86 5.29
C HIS A 711 36.86 20.71 4.83
N ASN A 712 38.09 20.70 5.33
CA ASN A 712 39.04 19.57 5.31
C ASN A 712 39.17 19.03 6.73
N ASN A 713 39.67 17.80 6.91
CA ASN A 713 40.20 17.34 8.19
C ASN A 713 41.46 16.47 8.02
N VAL A 714 42.20 16.28 9.11
CA VAL A 714 43.62 15.89 9.13
C VAL A 714 43.80 14.40 9.47
N ARG A 715 44.87 13.77 8.96
CA ARG A 715 45.32 12.44 9.39
C ARG A 715 46.23 12.55 10.62
N GLU A 716 45.93 11.83 11.70
CA GLU A 716 46.87 11.64 12.82
C GLU A 716 47.98 10.65 12.45
N ASN A 717 49.18 10.83 13.01
CA ASN A 717 50.29 9.89 12.86
C ASN A 717 50.32 8.88 14.01
N ILE A 718 50.01 7.62 13.71
CA ILE A 718 49.87 6.57 14.73
C ILE A 718 51.23 6.19 15.35
N ALA A 719 52.34 6.35 14.62
CA ALA A 719 53.68 6.00 15.08
C ALA A 719 54.09 6.73 16.38
N ASP A 720 53.79 8.03 16.47
CA ASP A 720 54.17 8.88 17.61
C ASP A 720 53.40 8.52 18.91
N LYS A 721 52.24 7.85 18.78
CA LYS A 721 51.44 7.36 19.90
C LYS A 721 52.08 6.12 20.54
N VAL A 722 52.60 5.19 19.71
CA VAL A 722 53.14 3.89 20.15
C VAL A 722 54.46 4.02 20.92
N THR A 723 55.34 4.94 20.54
CA THR A 723 56.59 5.21 21.29
C THR A 723 56.35 5.80 22.69
N SER A 724 55.21 6.48 22.90
CA SER A 724 54.86 7.11 24.18
C SER A 724 54.43 6.13 25.28
N THR A 725 53.87 4.97 24.91
CA THR A 725 53.39 3.95 25.86
C THR A 725 54.48 2.94 26.24
N LEU A 726 55.31 2.51 25.29
CA LEU A 726 56.35 1.48 25.53
C LEU A 726 57.46 1.88 26.52
N THR A 727 57.68 3.18 26.74
CA THR A 727 58.88 3.69 27.44
C THR A 727 58.71 3.90 28.96
N ASN A 728 57.51 3.72 29.52
CA ASN A 728 57.21 4.11 30.91
C ASN A 728 57.38 2.99 31.97
N GLY A 729 57.65 1.75 31.59
CA GLY A 729 57.76 0.62 32.52
C GLY A 729 59.20 0.25 32.95
N ILE A 730 60.03 -0.17 31.98
CA ILE A 730 61.22 -0.99 32.27
C ILE A 730 62.55 -0.19 32.26
N GLY A 731 62.65 0.88 31.47
CA GLY A 731 63.93 1.57 31.22
C GLY A 731 64.64 2.11 32.46
N TRP A 732 63.88 2.54 33.48
CA TRP A 732 64.43 3.05 34.74
C TRP A 732 65.01 1.95 35.65
N VAL A 733 64.51 0.71 35.55
CA VAL A 733 65.00 -0.44 36.33
C VAL A 733 66.31 -0.99 35.76
N LEU A 734 66.46 -0.96 34.43
CA LEU A 734 67.67 -1.45 33.75
C LEU A 734 68.77 -0.38 33.65
N GLY A 735 68.44 0.91 33.76
CA GLY A 735 69.42 1.99 33.86
C GLY A 735 69.87 2.57 32.51
N VAL A 736 68.98 2.58 31.51
CA VAL A 736 69.25 3.25 30.23
C VAL A 736 69.17 4.78 30.42
N PRO A 737 70.21 5.56 30.08
CA PRO A 737 70.13 7.03 30.09
C PRO A 737 69.08 7.54 29.11
N ARG A 738 68.41 8.65 29.46
CA ARG A 738 67.70 9.46 28.47
C ARG A 738 68.68 10.46 27.86
N GLU A 739 68.95 10.32 26.57
CA GLU A 739 69.43 11.42 25.71
C GLU A 739 68.23 12.23 25.17
#